data_AF-A0A1I1LKA7-F1
#
_entry.id   AF-A0A1I1LKA7-F1
#
_cell.length_a   1.000
_cell.length_b   1.000
_cell.length_c   1.000
_cell.angle_alpha   90.00
_cell.angle_beta   90.00
_cell.angle_gamma   90.00
#
_symmetry.space_group_name_H-M   'P 1'
#
loop_
_entity.id
_entity.type
_entity.pdbx_description
1 polymer ?
#
loop_
_entity_poly.entity_id
_entity_poly.type
_entity_poly.pdbx_seq_one_letter_code
_entity_poly.pdbx_strand_id
1 'polypeptide(L)'
;MIVGSGTVAAIALSGYTGAATDADDDRPSLPSDLESVLELVPGESALDANYRHVVYSRVDDAGSAPLYLGGHEVIGELDIDADSIAEMLVVVTDDETRLSVVAGEFDAPDVGDDADLDGWTVGEVDDEPVAAAEGALVIATGDDGDEIVDAALEAADDEDTETILADPETAGTTFDRLESKSYVTFVPDVSEVRHNEFDGDVVEAFGMGLESAPMARDDDSDTLENDYVLHLDPDAGTDVDDEWIVDRVESIGRGEILESSIDRSDDVVYVQTVVEQPPERDREAAPDARVRARSNADEGVVTFEHAGGEPIETDSLEVWHDGELADDQLADEHATFTEGDTFELETGPLADVGLRWFDEEADVYYYYDTTVVGTESFDGQYDPDEETVEFTYTGDLEADSDLVELVHRSDDDGSYELDRGAIDVDGPLTDGETITVEDVTLGDRVSLELSVPANPNRGQRSLSYVRVRPPRMHLSRREGTVVARYWGDIDRDADEFRVLVEDEPADVQFSDVTDTLSEHDRVELGEMDHGTHVAVEWLEPDDPVVVTERVLRPYARIDMDYDDSEGTVTADYEEGEEIDADDLELRIADEPAAVQPADEYETFAPGDDLTVEADPFATVELVWEGGDDTEYGLGRVTVGRRAFDAEYDPDADEVEIVYTGEQSADPSNLTVSQRGGGSSIDDEDLFAQEYDSLTDGDSIVLEDVEIDDRISVMLVQEGENYSSRSSIFRFTPEPRWAFSVEDRGSEDGDGDEDGLVAVYHERTTRDADNFEILVDGEPADVQPSDRHDTLTAEDEIELGEFDAGTELSFRWLVPDEPREVRNHVVVPDAEFEVDYDADDDEITVEHAGGDGIDAADLAVIVEPLSPEPTDWDGDGTVSEGDSTTVDVDDLDSRRDRDPAAVGILFRDHHLTHVRIDD
;
A
#
# COMPACT_ATOMS: atom_id res chain seq x y z
N MET A 1 -0.11 21.77 -60.11
CA MET A 1 -0.98 21.35 -61.25
C MET A 1 -0.87 19.83 -61.36
N ILE A 2 -1.92 19.10 -60.95
CA ILE A 2 -2.19 17.63 -61.09
C ILE A 2 -1.29 16.74 -60.19
N VAL A 3 -1.74 16.08 -59.10
CA VAL A 3 -2.77 15.03 -58.82
C VAL A 3 -2.44 13.63 -59.34
N GLY A 4 -2.36 12.63 -58.44
CA GLY A 4 -2.92 11.28 -58.65
C GLY A 4 -2.04 10.04 -58.42
N SER A 5 -2.11 9.49 -57.20
CA SER A 5 -2.46 8.10 -56.78
C SER A 5 -1.91 6.84 -57.48
N GLY A 6 -1.54 5.83 -56.67
CA GLY A 6 -1.43 4.42 -57.09
C GLY A 6 -0.91 3.46 -56.01
N THR A 7 -1.83 2.94 -55.21
CA THR A 7 -1.79 1.85 -54.21
C THR A 7 -0.96 0.61 -54.62
N VAL A 8 -0.20 0.03 -53.69
CA VAL A 8 0.36 -1.34 -53.77
C VAL A 8 -0.28 -2.18 -52.65
N ALA A 9 -0.84 -3.32 -53.02
CA ALA A 9 -1.49 -4.28 -52.14
C ALA A 9 -0.46 -5.26 -51.59
N ALA A 10 -0.48 -5.49 -50.27
CA ALA A 10 0.15 -6.64 -49.61
C ALA A 10 -0.74 -7.89 -49.75
N ILE A 11 -0.10 -9.05 -49.81
CA ILE A 11 -0.67 -10.35 -50.15
C ILE A 11 -0.77 -11.16 -48.85
N ALA A 12 -1.99 -11.55 -48.47
CA ALA A 12 -2.27 -12.53 -47.44
C ALA A 12 -1.73 -13.93 -47.83
N LEU A 13 -1.01 -14.56 -46.90
CA LEU A 13 -0.58 -15.96 -46.97
C LEU A 13 -1.70 -16.86 -46.46
N SER A 14 -2.10 -17.83 -47.28
CA SER A 14 -2.90 -18.97 -46.85
C SER A 14 -2.39 -20.23 -47.55
N GLY A 15 -2.22 -21.29 -46.76
CA GLY A 15 -2.41 -22.67 -47.19
C GLY A 15 -1.16 -23.50 -47.42
N TYR A 16 -0.93 -24.48 -46.53
CA TYR A 16 -0.39 -25.78 -46.89
C TYR A 16 -1.43 -26.88 -46.61
N THR A 17 -1.78 -27.63 -47.64
CA THR A 17 -2.45 -28.94 -47.53
C THR A 17 -1.69 -29.93 -48.42
N GLY A 18 -1.34 -31.11 -47.88
CA GLY A 18 -0.39 -32.00 -48.56
C GLY A 18 -0.21 -33.46 -48.10
N ALA A 19 -1.20 -34.09 -47.44
CA ALA A 19 -1.54 -35.53 -47.47
C ALA A 19 -0.69 -36.63 -46.73
N ALA A 20 -1.39 -37.23 -45.74
CA ALA A 20 -1.57 -38.65 -45.38
C ALA A 20 -0.59 -39.34 -44.40
N THR A 21 -1.07 -39.66 -43.18
CA THR A 21 -1.76 -40.93 -42.82
C THR A 21 -2.46 -40.85 -41.46
N ASP A 22 -3.59 -41.56 -41.34
CA ASP A 22 -4.46 -41.70 -40.17
C ASP A 22 -3.76 -42.03 -38.83
N ALA A 23 -3.98 -41.17 -37.82
CA ALA A 23 -4.30 -41.54 -36.44
C ALA A 23 -5.23 -40.44 -35.92
N ASP A 24 -6.42 -40.82 -35.45
CA ASP A 24 -7.39 -39.93 -34.81
C ASP A 24 -6.80 -39.44 -33.47
N ASP A 25 -6.39 -38.17 -33.40
CA ASP A 25 -6.39 -37.40 -32.15
C ASP A 25 -7.70 -36.62 -32.15
N ASP A 26 -8.73 -37.20 -31.51
CA ASP A 26 -9.96 -36.49 -31.14
C ASP A 26 -9.66 -35.68 -29.87
N ARG A 27 -8.80 -34.66 -29.96
CA ARG A 27 -8.70 -33.62 -28.93
C ARG A 27 -9.64 -32.48 -29.34
N PRO A 28 -10.51 -31.97 -28.46
CA PRO A 28 -11.16 -30.68 -28.70
C PRO A 28 -10.05 -29.65 -28.93
N SER A 29 -10.15 -28.86 -30.00
CA SER A 29 -9.23 -27.77 -30.26
C SER A 29 -9.67 -26.58 -29.42
N LEU A 30 -8.78 -26.06 -28.57
CA LEU A 30 -8.98 -24.85 -27.79
C LEU A 30 -9.33 -23.65 -28.71
N PRO A 31 -9.89 -22.55 -28.18
CA PRO A 31 -9.98 -21.30 -28.91
C PRO A 31 -8.56 -20.85 -29.26
N SER A 32 -8.38 -20.27 -30.46
CA SER A 32 -7.05 -19.89 -30.96
C SER A 32 -6.31 -18.89 -30.07
N ASP A 33 -7.03 -18.17 -29.22
CA ASP A 33 -6.51 -17.05 -28.43
C ASP A 33 -5.91 -17.58 -27.09
N LEU A 34 -6.66 -18.35 -26.28
CA LEU A 34 -6.14 -19.03 -25.07
C LEU A 34 -4.99 -20.02 -25.37
N GLU A 35 -5.08 -20.78 -26.48
CA GLU A 35 -4.01 -21.70 -26.90
C GLU A 35 -2.70 -20.93 -27.13
N SER A 36 -2.78 -19.74 -27.73
CA SER A 36 -1.60 -18.91 -28.02
C SER A 36 -0.91 -18.41 -26.75
N VAL A 37 -1.66 -18.04 -25.70
CA VAL A 37 -1.09 -17.60 -24.42
C VAL A 37 -0.46 -18.77 -23.66
N LEU A 38 -1.11 -19.95 -23.67
CA LEU A 38 -0.58 -21.16 -23.04
C LEU A 38 0.64 -21.73 -23.77
N GLU A 39 0.77 -21.54 -25.07
CA GLU A 39 1.96 -21.93 -25.85
C GLU A 39 3.21 -21.11 -25.48
N LEU A 40 3.04 -19.89 -24.96
CA LEU A 40 4.13 -19.04 -24.48
C LEU A 40 4.59 -19.40 -23.07
N VAL A 41 3.85 -20.25 -22.37
CA VAL A 41 4.21 -20.72 -21.04
C VAL A 41 5.03 -22.00 -21.19
N PRO A 42 6.31 -22.01 -20.78
CA PRO A 42 7.13 -23.22 -20.79
C PRO A 42 6.51 -24.32 -19.91
N GLY A 43 7.03 -25.53 -19.95
CA GLY A 43 6.66 -26.60 -19.01
C GLY A 43 7.50 -26.54 -17.75
N GLU A 44 7.05 -27.20 -16.68
CA GLU A 44 7.80 -27.34 -15.41
C GLU A 44 9.21 -27.89 -15.65
N SER A 45 9.33 -28.88 -16.53
CA SER A 45 10.63 -29.46 -16.92
C SER A 45 11.57 -28.50 -17.64
N ALA A 46 11.05 -27.47 -18.32
CA ALA A 46 11.84 -26.46 -19.01
C ALA A 46 12.34 -25.36 -18.06
N LEU A 47 11.56 -25.08 -17.01
CA LEU A 47 11.92 -24.11 -15.97
C LEU A 47 12.77 -24.71 -14.84
N ASP A 48 12.89 -26.04 -14.76
CA ASP A 48 13.46 -26.74 -13.59
C ASP A 48 12.75 -26.37 -12.28
N ALA A 49 11.48 -25.94 -12.37
CA ALA A 49 10.63 -25.46 -11.26
C ALA A 49 9.21 -26.03 -11.40
N ASN A 50 8.50 -26.17 -10.29
CA ASN A 50 7.12 -26.69 -10.27
C ASN A 50 6.12 -25.53 -10.27
N TYR A 51 4.98 -25.73 -10.92
CA TYR A 51 3.91 -24.74 -10.93
C TYR A 51 3.05 -24.85 -9.69
N ARG A 52 3.11 -23.80 -8.88
CA ARG A 52 2.26 -23.62 -7.72
C ARG A 52 0.87 -23.18 -8.17
N HIS A 53 0.76 -22.13 -8.96
CA HIS A 53 -0.53 -21.54 -9.30
C HIS A 53 -0.55 -20.94 -10.70
N VAL A 54 -1.63 -21.18 -11.45
CA VAL A 54 -1.85 -20.61 -12.79
C VAL A 54 -3.19 -19.88 -12.83
N VAL A 55 -3.17 -18.63 -13.26
CA VAL A 55 -4.38 -17.78 -13.40
C VAL A 55 -4.47 -17.29 -14.82
N TYR A 56 -5.58 -17.55 -15.48
CA TYR A 56 -5.94 -16.97 -16.78
C TYR A 56 -7.14 -16.04 -16.63
N SER A 57 -7.13 -14.92 -17.36
CA SER A 57 -8.23 -13.98 -17.44
C SER A 57 -8.37 -13.41 -18.85
N ARG A 58 -9.61 -13.31 -19.34
CA ARG A 58 -10.00 -12.50 -20.49
C ARG A 58 -10.36 -11.09 -20.01
N VAL A 59 -9.70 -10.08 -20.56
CA VAL A 59 -9.74 -8.70 -20.05
C VAL A 59 -10.93 -7.90 -20.58
N ASP A 60 -11.42 -8.20 -21.80
CA ASP A 60 -12.61 -7.55 -22.40
C ASP A 60 -13.90 -7.63 -21.55
N ASP A 61 -14.00 -8.61 -20.64
CA ASP A 61 -15.16 -8.83 -19.75
C ASP A 61 -14.86 -8.49 -18.27
N ALA A 62 -13.64 -8.08 -17.94
CA ALA A 62 -13.19 -7.87 -16.57
C ALA A 62 -12.98 -6.38 -16.27
N GLY A 63 -14.00 -5.73 -15.69
CA GLY A 63 -13.82 -4.45 -15.01
C GLY A 63 -12.97 -4.64 -13.75
N SER A 64 -11.65 -4.62 -13.91
CA SER A 64 -10.61 -4.77 -12.87
C SER A 64 -10.50 -6.17 -12.23
N ALA A 65 -9.26 -6.70 -12.15
CA ALA A 65 -8.73 -7.68 -11.17
C ALA A 65 -8.17 -9.02 -11.68
N PRO A 66 -7.05 -8.99 -12.44
CA PRO A 66 -5.90 -9.83 -12.04
C PRO A 66 -4.65 -9.01 -11.71
N LEU A 67 -4.75 -7.68 -11.78
CA LEU A 67 -3.65 -6.72 -11.64
C LEU A 67 -2.91 -6.73 -10.27
N TYR A 68 -3.35 -7.57 -9.33
CA TYR A 68 -2.71 -7.71 -8.01
C TYR A 68 -1.68 -8.86 -7.93
N LEU A 69 -1.54 -9.71 -8.96
CA LEU A 69 -0.71 -10.91 -8.90
C LEU A 69 0.68 -10.81 -9.59
N GLY A 70 1.00 -9.68 -10.23
CA GLY A 70 2.33 -9.38 -10.79
C GLY A 70 2.27 -8.68 -12.16
N GLY A 71 3.24 -7.84 -12.49
CA GLY A 71 3.39 -7.18 -13.80
C GLY A 71 2.55 -5.92 -14.05
N HIS A 72 1.75 -5.43 -13.10
CA HIS A 72 1.00 -4.16 -13.27
C HIS A 72 1.94 -2.95 -13.41
N GLU A 73 3.04 -2.96 -12.66
CA GLU A 73 4.05 -1.90 -12.71
C GLU A 73 4.65 -1.85 -14.12
N VAL A 74 5.17 -2.99 -14.62
CA VAL A 74 5.70 -3.15 -15.98
C VAL A 74 4.69 -2.83 -17.10
N ILE A 75 3.44 -3.31 -17.04
CA ILE A 75 2.42 -2.99 -18.07
C ILE A 75 2.08 -1.49 -18.07
N GLY A 76 2.04 -0.87 -16.88
CA GLY A 76 1.84 0.56 -16.73
C GLY A 76 3.03 1.41 -17.19
N GLU A 77 4.25 0.85 -17.19
CA GLU A 77 5.45 1.48 -17.75
C GLU A 77 5.58 1.32 -19.27
N LEU A 78 5.05 0.23 -19.84
CA LEU A 78 5.12 -0.07 -21.28
C LEU A 78 4.00 0.56 -22.13
N ASP A 79 3.15 1.40 -21.53
CA ASP A 79 2.08 2.14 -22.21
C ASP A 79 1.10 1.28 -23.02
N ILE A 80 0.86 0.05 -22.58
CA ILE A 80 -0.14 -0.82 -23.19
C ILE A 80 -1.52 -0.39 -22.71
N ASP A 81 -2.34 0.14 -23.61
CA ASP A 81 -3.74 0.46 -23.34
C ASP A 81 -4.44 -0.76 -22.73
N ALA A 82 -5.05 -0.62 -21.54
CA ALA A 82 -5.76 -1.73 -20.89
C ALA A 82 -6.89 -2.29 -21.78
N ASP A 83 -7.53 -1.44 -22.60
CA ASP A 83 -8.55 -1.82 -23.58
C ASP A 83 -8.00 -2.60 -24.79
N SER A 84 -6.67 -2.62 -24.98
CA SER A 84 -6.01 -3.38 -26.06
C SER A 84 -5.61 -4.80 -25.63
N ILE A 85 -5.57 -5.06 -24.32
CA ILE A 85 -5.28 -6.37 -23.77
C ILE A 85 -6.54 -7.23 -23.90
N ALA A 86 -6.42 -8.37 -24.56
CA ALA A 86 -7.51 -9.34 -24.68
C ALA A 86 -7.43 -10.39 -23.56
N GLU A 87 -6.22 -10.84 -23.24
CA GLU A 87 -5.97 -11.99 -22.38
C GLU A 87 -4.71 -11.79 -21.53
N MET A 88 -4.74 -12.33 -20.32
CA MET A 88 -3.63 -12.33 -19.38
C MET A 88 -3.54 -13.69 -18.71
N LEU A 89 -2.32 -14.20 -18.55
CA LEU A 89 -2.02 -15.42 -17.82
C LEU A 89 -0.86 -15.15 -16.86
N VAL A 90 -0.99 -15.60 -15.61
CA VAL A 90 0.06 -15.51 -14.59
C VAL A 90 0.34 -16.91 -14.05
N VAL A 91 1.61 -17.28 -14.02
CA VAL A 91 2.12 -18.51 -13.40
C VAL A 91 3.01 -18.14 -12.22
N VAL A 92 2.83 -18.84 -11.10
CA VAL A 92 3.68 -18.74 -9.91
C VAL A 92 4.32 -20.10 -9.68
N THR A 93 5.64 -20.12 -9.54
CA THR A 93 6.43 -21.33 -9.27
C THR A 93 6.62 -21.57 -7.76
N ASP A 94 7.19 -22.71 -7.38
CA ASP A 94 7.52 -23.06 -5.99
C ASP A 94 8.61 -22.16 -5.38
N ASP A 95 9.54 -21.66 -6.20
CA ASP A 95 10.59 -20.70 -5.80
C ASP A 95 10.10 -19.23 -5.76
N GLU A 96 8.77 -19.01 -5.76
CA GLU A 96 8.09 -17.71 -5.78
C GLU A 96 8.32 -16.85 -7.05
N THR A 97 9.09 -17.34 -8.02
CA THR A 97 9.26 -16.70 -9.33
C THR A 97 7.94 -16.72 -10.11
N ARG A 98 7.65 -15.62 -10.80
CA ARG A 98 6.39 -15.40 -11.51
C ARG A 98 6.63 -15.16 -12.98
N LEU A 99 5.76 -15.72 -13.81
CA LEU A 99 5.73 -15.50 -15.26
C LEU A 99 4.35 -14.96 -15.64
N SER A 100 4.32 -13.77 -16.23
CA SER A 100 3.09 -13.16 -16.74
C SER A 100 3.16 -13.09 -18.26
N VAL A 101 2.12 -13.60 -18.92
CA VAL A 101 1.94 -13.53 -20.38
C VAL A 101 0.70 -12.71 -20.67
N VAL A 102 0.85 -11.69 -21.51
CA VAL A 102 -0.23 -10.80 -21.93
C VAL A 102 -0.37 -10.90 -23.45
N ALA A 103 -1.61 -11.00 -23.94
CA ALA A 103 -1.91 -11.02 -25.37
C ALA A 103 -3.05 -10.06 -25.71
N GLY A 104 -2.98 -9.43 -26.88
CA GLY A 104 -3.92 -8.39 -27.27
C GLY A 104 -3.71 -7.80 -28.66
N GLU A 105 -4.40 -6.70 -28.94
CA GLU A 105 -4.27 -5.91 -30.17
C GLU A 105 -3.39 -4.66 -29.94
N PHE A 106 -2.15 -4.85 -29.48
CA PHE A 106 -1.16 -3.77 -29.28
C PHE A 106 0.10 -3.98 -30.15
N ASP A 107 0.75 -2.86 -30.53
CA ASP A 107 2.05 -2.90 -31.20
C ASP A 107 3.13 -3.42 -30.22
N ALA A 108 4.22 -4.01 -30.72
CA ALA A 108 5.31 -4.49 -29.85
C ALA A 108 5.85 -3.34 -29.00
N PRO A 109 5.72 -3.38 -27.66
CA PRO A 109 6.20 -2.32 -26.78
C PRO A 109 7.74 -2.26 -26.83
N ASP A 110 8.29 -1.07 -26.58
CA ASP A 110 9.73 -0.87 -26.51
C ASP A 110 10.22 -1.27 -25.12
N VAL A 111 11.02 -2.34 -25.06
CA VAL A 111 11.54 -2.91 -23.81
C VAL A 111 13.06 -2.69 -23.66
N GLY A 112 13.64 -1.83 -24.50
CA GLY A 112 15.09 -1.55 -24.52
C GLY A 112 15.88 -2.28 -25.62
N ASP A 113 17.20 -2.12 -25.59
CA ASP A 113 18.12 -2.41 -26.72
C ASP A 113 18.84 -3.78 -26.59
N ASP A 114 18.16 -4.81 -26.06
CA ASP A 114 18.75 -6.15 -25.83
C ASP A 114 18.20 -7.24 -26.79
N ALA A 115 18.84 -7.30 -27.96
CA ALA A 115 18.76 -8.40 -28.93
C ALA A 115 17.36 -8.79 -29.48
N ASP A 116 17.13 -8.51 -30.77
CA ASP A 116 16.04 -9.14 -31.54
C ASP A 116 16.24 -10.68 -31.62
N LEU A 117 15.35 -11.44 -30.99
CA LEU A 117 15.28 -12.91 -31.09
C LEU A 117 14.00 -13.32 -31.83
N ASP A 118 14.15 -13.72 -33.10
CA ASP A 118 13.10 -14.34 -33.92
C ASP A 118 11.72 -13.64 -33.96
N GLY A 119 11.68 -12.32 -33.76
CA GLY A 119 10.45 -11.50 -33.81
C GLY A 119 10.01 -10.96 -32.45
N TRP A 120 10.75 -11.28 -31.39
CA TRP A 120 10.64 -10.73 -30.05
C TRP A 120 11.79 -9.77 -29.77
N THR A 121 11.48 -8.67 -29.09
CA THR A 121 12.44 -7.77 -28.44
C THR A 121 12.56 -8.21 -26.98
N VAL A 122 13.77 -8.39 -26.47
CA VAL A 122 14.01 -8.74 -25.06
C VAL A 122 14.68 -7.56 -24.37
N GLY A 123 14.42 -7.38 -23.08
CA GLY A 123 15.03 -6.33 -22.29
C GLY A 123 14.55 -6.37 -20.85
N GLU A 124 14.70 -5.27 -20.14
CA GLU A 124 14.40 -5.16 -18.71
C GLU A 124 13.60 -3.87 -18.45
N VAL A 125 12.55 -3.97 -17.64
CA VAL A 125 11.65 -2.87 -17.25
C VAL A 125 11.49 -2.93 -15.73
N ASP A 126 11.80 -1.85 -15.02
CA ASP A 126 11.83 -1.81 -13.54
C ASP A 126 12.63 -2.99 -12.88
N ASP A 127 13.79 -3.33 -13.46
CA ASP A 127 14.63 -4.47 -13.04
C ASP A 127 13.96 -5.87 -13.23
N GLU A 128 12.87 -5.94 -13.99
CA GLU A 128 12.18 -7.19 -14.38
C GLU A 128 12.49 -7.55 -15.84
N PRO A 129 12.93 -8.78 -16.15
CA PRO A 129 13.11 -9.24 -17.53
C PRO A 129 11.80 -9.33 -18.30
N VAL A 130 11.79 -8.79 -19.53
CA VAL A 130 10.62 -8.68 -20.41
C VAL A 130 10.97 -9.13 -21.83
N ALA A 131 10.05 -9.85 -22.48
CA ALA A 131 10.06 -10.04 -23.92
C ALA A 131 8.75 -9.56 -24.56
N ALA A 132 8.88 -8.77 -25.62
CA ALA A 132 7.79 -8.11 -26.32
C ALA A 132 7.73 -8.48 -27.81
N ALA A 133 6.53 -8.73 -28.32
CA ALA A 133 6.24 -8.91 -29.73
C ALA A 133 4.91 -8.22 -30.09
N GLU A 134 4.60 -8.14 -31.38
CA GLU A 134 3.31 -7.57 -31.83
C GLU A 134 2.16 -8.40 -31.26
N GLY A 135 1.39 -7.79 -30.34
CA GLY A 135 0.24 -8.39 -29.66
C GLY A 135 0.56 -9.39 -28.56
N ALA A 136 1.83 -9.52 -28.12
CA ALA A 136 2.22 -10.42 -27.05
C ALA A 136 3.34 -9.85 -26.17
N LEU A 137 3.26 -10.10 -24.86
CA LEU A 137 4.24 -9.66 -23.86
C LEU A 137 4.46 -10.79 -22.84
N VAL A 138 5.71 -11.01 -22.46
CA VAL A 138 6.14 -11.95 -21.43
C VAL A 138 6.95 -11.17 -20.39
N ILE A 139 6.60 -11.29 -19.11
CA ILE A 139 7.27 -10.62 -17.98
C ILE A 139 7.65 -11.70 -16.97
N ALA A 140 8.88 -11.71 -16.49
CA ALA A 140 9.32 -12.59 -15.41
C ALA A 140 9.75 -11.80 -14.17
N THR A 141 9.17 -12.13 -13.02
CA THR A 141 9.49 -11.52 -11.72
C THR A 141 10.19 -12.54 -10.83
N GLY A 142 11.38 -12.24 -10.32
CA GLY A 142 12.09 -13.06 -9.34
C GLY A 142 13.51 -13.42 -9.75
N ASP A 143 14.18 -14.21 -8.91
CA ASP A 143 15.50 -14.75 -9.25
C ASP A 143 15.40 -15.59 -10.53
N ASP A 144 16.40 -15.46 -11.42
CA ASP A 144 16.49 -16.13 -12.72
C ASP A 144 15.43 -15.73 -13.78
N GLY A 145 14.83 -14.52 -13.66
CA GLY A 145 13.85 -14.00 -14.62
C GLY A 145 14.30 -14.03 -16.09
N ASP A 146 15.59 -13.77 -16.38
CA ASP A 146 16.15 -13.85 -17.74
C ASP A 146 16.06 -15.26 -18.32
N GLU A 147 16.36 -16.28 -17.50
CA GLU A 147 16.32 -17.69 -17.91
C GLU A 147 14.88 -18.13 -18.20
N ILE A 148 13.90 -17.56 -17.49
CA ILE A 148 12.47 -17.83 -17.68
C ILE A 148 11.95 -17.18 -18.95
N VAL A 149 12.33 -15.93 -19.23
CA VAL A 149 11.99 -15.26 -20.49
C VAL A 149 12.59 -16.02 -21.67
N ASP A 150 13.86 -16.44 -21.58
CA ASP A 150 14.50 -17.28 -22.60
C ASP A 150 13.72 -18.60 -22.82
N ALA A 151 13.32 -19.29 -21.74
CA ALA A 151 12.55 -20.52 -21.82
C ALA A 151 11.16 -20.32 -22.44
N ALA A 152 10.48 -19.20 -22.14
CA ALA A 152 9.21 -18.83 -22.76
C ALA A 152 9.36 -18.58 -24.27
N LEU A 153 10.45 -17.94 -24.70
CA LEU A 153 10.76 -17.74 -26.11
C LEU A 153 11.13 -19.05 -26.83
N GLU A 154 11.84 -19.96 -26.16
CA GLU A 154 12.10 -21.31 -26.67
C GLU A 154 10.82 -22.14 -26.80
N ALA A 155 9.85 -21.97 -25.89
CA ALA A 155 8.52 -22.56 -25.98
C ALA A 155 7.72 -22.01 -27.17
N ALA A 156 7.87 -20.73 -27.48
CA ALA A 156 7.21 -20.08 -28.61
C ALA A 156 7.75 -20.50 -29.99
N ASP A 157 9.05 -20.80 -30.13
CA ASP A 157 9.69 -21.08 -31.43
C ASP A 157 9.92 -22.59 -31.72
N ASP A 158 10.16 -23.41 -30.70
CA ASP A 158 10.50 -24.84 -30.87
C ASP A 158 9.32 -25.77 -30.54
N GLU A 159 8.75 -26.41 -31.57
CA GLU A 159 7.67 -27.41 -31.44
C GLU A 159 8.09 -28.65 -30.59
N ASP A 160 9.38 -28.85 -30.31
CA ASP A 160 9.90 -29.92 -29.45
C ASP A 160 10.06 -29.47 -27.97
N THR A 161 9.87 -28.19 -27.62
CA THR A 161 9.88 -27.67 -26.23
C THR A 161 8.56 -28.01 -25.54
N GLU A 162 8.64 -28.51 -24.31
CA GLU A 162 7.45 -28.82 -23.51
C GLU A 162 6.86 -27.51 -22.98
N THR A 163 5.57 -27.28 -23.23
CA THR A 163 4.78 -26.15 -22.70
C THR A 163 3.89 -26.62 -21.56
N ILE A 164 3.25 -25.69 -20.84
CA ILE A 164 2.29 -26.04 -19.77
C ILE A 164 1.18 -26.98 -20.25
N LEU A 165 0.84 -27.00 -21.55
CA LEU A 165 -0.16 -27.91 -22.11
C LEU A 165 0.31 -29.36 -22.25
N ALA A 166 1.63 -29.55 -22.33
CA ALA A 166 2.28 -30.86 -22.52
C ALA A 166 2.85 -31.42 -21.20
N ASP A 167 3.33 -30.53 -20.33
CA ASP A 167 3.95 -30.85 -19.04
C ASP A 167 3.49 -29.81 -18.00
N PRO A 168 2.53 -30.16 -17.11
CA PRO A 168 1.93 -31.48 -16.89
C PRO A 168 0.69 -31.80 -17.77
N GLU A 169 0.45 -33.09 -18.10
CA GLU A 169 -0.73 -33.54 -18.88
C GLU A 169 -2.10 -33.12 -18.27
N THR A 170 -2.13 -32.83 -16.96
CA THR A 170 -3.30 -32.39 -16.19
C THR A 170 -3.77 -30.99 -16.61
N ALA A 171 -2.85 -30.07 -16.92
CA ALA A 171 -3.16 -28.70 -17.30
C ALA A 171 -3.99 -28.65 -18.60
N GLY A 172 -3.55 -29.37 -19.64
CA GLY A 172 -4.28 -29.44 -20.91
C GLY A 172 -5.72 -29.96 -20.72
N THR A 173 -5.90 -31.00 -19.89
CA THR A 173 -7.23 -31.54 -19.57
C THR A 173 -8.12 -30.52 -18.83
N THR A 174 -7.54 -29.71 -17.95
CA THR A 174 -8.27 -28.66 -17.22
C THR A 174 -8.68 -27.51 -18.14
N PHE A 175 -7.74 -26.94 -18.91
CA PHE A 175 -8.03 -25.81 -19.80
C PHE A 175 -8.96 -26.18 -20.95
N ASP A 176 -8.86 -27.40 -21.49
CA ASP A 176 -9.84 -27.94 -22.46
C ASP A 176 -11.28 -27.89 -21.92
N ARG A 177 -11.46 -28.11 -20.62
CA ARG A 177 -12.79 -28.11 -20.00
C ARG A 177 -13.26 -26.70 -19.67
N LEU A 178 -12.35 -25.82 -19.29
CA LEU A 178 -12.63 -24.47 -18.81
C LEU A 178 -12.50 -23.40 -19.91
N GLU A 179 -12.25 -23.79 -21.17
CA GLU A 179 -12.02 -22.90 -22.32
C GLU A 179 -13.12 -21.83 -22.53
N SER A 180 -14.36 -22.12 -22.12
CA SER A 180 -15.49 -21.22 -22.29
C SER A 180 -15.60 -20.15 -21.20
N LYS A 181 -14.75 -20.21 -20.18
CA LYS A 181 -14.77 -19.32 -19.02
C LYS A 181 -13.84 -18.14 -19.24
N SER A 182 -14.20 -16.98 -18.73
CA SER A 182 -13.42 -15.74 -18.87
C SER A 182 -12.38 -15.58 -17.78
N TYR A 183 -12.49 -16.33 -16.69
CA TYR A 183 -11.49 -16.36 -15.63
C TYR A 183 -11.26 -17.81 -15.20
N VAL A 184 -10.01 -18.27 -15.21
CA VAL A 184 -9.65 -19.65 -14.85
C VAL A 184 -8.52 -19.62 -13.84
N THR A 185 -8.70 -20.34 -12.73
CA THR A 185 -7.65 -20.64 -11.77
C THR A 185 -7.33 -22.13 -11.84
N PHE A 186 -6.06 -22.47 -11.95
CA PHE A 186 -5.57 -23.84 -11.98
C PHE A 186 -4.43 -24.01 -10.99
N VAL A 187 -4.54 -25.08 -10.19
CA VAL A 187 -3.58 -25.53 -9.19
C VAL A 187 -3.07 -26.88 -9.67
N PRO A 188 -1.87 -26.93 -10.26
CA PRO A 188 -1.31 -28.15 -10.86
C PRO A 188 -1.01 -29.24 -9.83
N ASP A 189 -0.58 -28.82 -8.65
CA ASP A 189 -0.34 -29.70 -7.50
C ASP A 189 -0.92 -29.08 -6.22
N VAL A 190 -2.00 -29.68 -5.73
CA VAL A 190 -2.67 -29.28 -4.48
C VAL A 190 -1.82 -29.60 -3.24
N SER A 191 -0.82 -30.48 -3.33
CA SER A 191 0.11 -30.71 -2.22
C SER A 191 1.15 -29.60 -2.08
N GLU A 192 1.51 -28.94 -3.19
CA GLU A 192 2.41 -27.78 -3.23
C GLU A 192 1.69 -26.46 -2.90
N VAL A 193 0.36 -26.42 -3.05
CA VAL A 193 -0.48 -25.27 -2.67
C VAL A 193 -1.40 -25.63 -1.53
N ARG A 194 -1.23 -24.98 -0.37
CA ARG A 194 -2.18 -25.12 0.74
C ARG A 194 -3.54 -24.50 0.38
N HIS A 195 -4.34 -25.25 -0.37
CA HIS A 195 -5.76 -25.03 -0.56
C HIS A 195 -6.50 -25.69 0.60
N ASN A 196 -7.11 -24.86 1.44
CA ASN A 196 -7.90 -25.29 2.60
C ASN A 196 -9.06 -26.22 2.18
N GLU A 197 -9.43 -26.09 0.91
CA GLU A 197 -10.51 -26.76 0.24
C GLU A 197 -10.10 -28.06 -0.45
N PHE A 198 -8.86 -28.56 -0.36
CA PHE A 198 -8.55 -29.92 -0.84
C PHE A 198 -7.46 -30.60 0.00
N ASP A 199 -7.52 -31.92 0.11
CA ASP A 199 -6.46 -32.74 0.71
C ASP A 199 -5.62 -33.29 -0.45
N GLY A 200 -4.31 -33.03 -0.46
CA GLY A 200 -3.39 -33.48 -1.52
C GLY A 200 -3.29 -35.00 -1.65
N ASP A 201 -3.65 -35.77 -0.60
CA ASP A 201 -3.76 -37.23 -0.67
C ASP A 201 -5.06 -37.71 -1.37
N VAL A 202 -5.96 -36.79 -1.72
CA VAL A 202 -7.28 -37.08 -2.33
C VAL A 202 -7.43 -36.41 -3.69
N VAL A 203 -7.03 -35.15 -3.81
CA VAL A 203 -7.08 -34.35 -5.05
C VAL A 203 -5.66 -33.94 -5.39
N GLU A 204 -5.17 -34.40 -6.53
CA GLU A 204 -3.82 -34.09 -7.02
C GLU A 204 -3.78 -32.69 -7.64
N ALA A 205 -4.81 -32.31 -8.43
CA ALA A 205 -4.88 -31.02 -9.11
C ALA A 205 -6.32 -30.47 -9.14
N PHE A 206 -6.46 -29.14 -9.15
CA PHE A 206 -7.75 -28.45 -9.11
C PHE A 206 -7.83 -27.31 -10.13
N GLY A 207 -8.94 -27.22 -10.85
CA GLY A 207 -9.26 -26.12 -11.76
C GLY A 207 -10.64 -25.53 -11.48
N MET A 208 -10.74 -24.21 -11.56
CA MET A 208 -11.96 -23.43 -11.39
C MET A 208 -12.10 -22.43 -12.52
N GLY A 209 -13.26 -22.39 -13.17
CA GLY A 209 -13.54 -21.46 -14.26
C GLY A 209 -14.85 -20.69 -14.03
N LEU A 210 -14.75 -19.36 -14.10
CA LEU A 210 -15.81 -18.40 -13.88
C LEU A 210 -16.13 -17.62 -15.17
N GLU A 211 -17.38 -17.23 -15.34
CA GLU A 211 -17.80 -16.35 -16.46
C GLU A 211 -17.30 -14.92 -16.32
N SER A 212 -16.97 -14.48 -15.10
CA SER A 212 -16.45 -13.15 -14.80
C SER A 212 -15.40 -13.22 -13.70
N ALA A 213 -14.55 -12.19 -13.62
CA ALA A 213 -13.50 -12.12 -12.62
C ALA A 213 -14.05 -12.22 -11.18
N PRO A 214 -13.24 -12.67 -10.22
CA PRO A 214 -13.65 -12.71 -8.82
C PRO A 214 -14.05 -11.29 -8.38
N MET A 215 -15.33 -11.11 -8.01
CA MET A 215 -16.00 -9.87 -7.54
C MET A 215 -16.75 -9.09 -8.62
N ALA A 216 -16.56 -9.42 -9.91
CA ALA A 216 -17.37 -8.86 -10.98
C ALA A 216 -18.79 -9.44 -10.96
N ARG A 217 -19.78 -8.59 -11.27
CA ARG A 217 -21.18 -8.97 -11.41
C ARG A 217 -21.61 -8.91 -12.87
N ASP A 218 -22.53 -9.80 -13.21
CA ASP A 218 -23.26 -9.78 -14.47
C ASP A 218 -24.59 -9.04 -14.27
N ASP A 219 -24.71 -7.83 -14.82
CA ASP A 219 -25.92 -7.00 -14.74
C ASP A 219 -27.13 -7.60 -15.47
N ASP A 220 -26.90 -8.56 -16.39
CA ASP A 220 -27.93 -9.17 -17.24
C ASP A 220 -28.44 -10.51 -16.68
N SER A 221 -27.83 -11.05 -15.62
CA SER A 221 -28.16 -12.35 -15.02
C SER A 221 -28.09 -12.38 -13.49
N ASP A 222 -29.17 -12.86 -12.85
CA ASP A 222 -29.22 -13.11 -11.40
C ASP A 222 -28.47 -14.40 -10.98
N THR A 223 -27.90 -15.13 -11.94
CA THR A 223 -27.19 -16.40 -11.72
C THR A 223 -25.87 -16.45 -12.46
N LEU A 224 -24.87 -17.13 -11.89
CA LEU A 224 -23.54 -17.35 -12.47
C LEU A 224 -23.32 -18.84 -12.77
N GLU A 225 -22.80 -19.18 -13.95
CA GLU A 225 -22.42 -20.56 -14.28
C GLU A 225 -20.92 -20.78 -14.03
N ASN A 226 -20.58 -21.64 -13.06
CA ASN A 226 -19.19 -21.96 -12.71
C ASN A 226 -18.86 -23.41 -13.06
N ASP A 227 -17.65 -23.64 -13.57
CA ASP A 227 -17.17 -24.99 -13.90
C ASP A 227 -15.93 -25.31 -13.04
N TYR A 228 -15.86 -26.54 -12.54
CA TYR A 228 -14.76 -27.03 -11.73
C TYR A 228 -14.24 -28.36 -12.30
N VAL A 229 -12.92 -28.56 -12.20
CA VAL A 229 -12.22 -29.77 -12.61
C VAL A 229 -11.38 -30.25 -11.42
N LEU A 230 -11.63 -31.48 -10.97
CA LEU A 230 -10.85 -32.11 -9.90
C LEU A 230 -10.15 -33.34 -10.46
N HIS A 231 -8.83 -33.40 -10.35
CA HIS A 231 -8.03 -34.58 -10.65
C HIS A 231 -7.81 -35.34 -9.33
N LEU A 232 -8.36 -36.55 -9.23
CA LEU A 232 -8.34 -37.34 -8.01
C LEU A 232 -7.17 -38.31 -7.99
N ASP A 233 -6.56 -38.48 -6.82
CA ASP A 233 -5.54 -39.52 -6.64
C ASP A 233 -6.14 -40.92 -6.96
N PRO A 234 -5.44 -41.75 -7.76
CA PRO A 234 -5.98 -43.04 -8.21
C PRO A 234 -6.20 -44.05 -7.07
N ASP A 235 -5.55 -43.86 -5.92
CA ASP A 235 -5.66 -44.63 -4.69
C ASP A 235 -6.65 -44.00 -3.67
N ALA A 236 -7.21 -42.80 -3.91
CA ALA A 236 -8.21 -42.12 -3.06
C ALA A 236 -9.50 -42.93 -2.81
N GLY A 237 -9.81 -43.91 -3.66
CA GLY A 237 -10.81 -44.95 -3.37
C GLY A 237 -12.27 -44.46 -3.27
N THR A 238 -13.12 -45.24 -2.59
CA THR A 238 -14.59 -45.04 -2.49
C THR A 238 -15.04 -43.87 -1.61
N ASP A 239 -14.10 -43.03 -1.16
CA ASP A 239 -14.33 -42.00 -0.14
C ASP A 239 -14.74 -40.63 -0.75
N VAL A 240 -14.72 -40.51 -2.09
CA VAL A 240 -15.20 -39.34 -2.84
C VAL A 240 -16.52 -39.66 -3.56
N ASP A 241 -17.64 -39.20 -3.01
CA ASP A 241 -18.97 -39.30 -3.62
C ASP A 241 -19.56 -37.93 -4.04
N ASP A 242 -20.74 -37.93 -4.66
CA ASP A 242 -21.35 -36.69 -5.18
C ASP A 242 -21.63 -35.66 -4.08
N GLU A 243 -21.93 -36.11 -2.86
CA GLU A 243 -22.20 -35.25 -1.70
C GLU A 243 -20.92 -34.53 -1.27
N TRP A 244 -19.82 -35.30 -1.11
CA TRP A 244 -18.50 -34.74 -0.79
C TRP A 244 -18.03 -33.69 -1.81
N ILE A 245 -18.27 -33.94 -3.11
CA ILE A 245 -17.86 -33.02 -4.19
C ILE A 245 -18.65 -31.71 -4.13
N VAL A 246 -19.97 -31.80 -3.90
CA VAL A 246 -20.83 -30.61 -3.80
C VAL A 246 -20.46 -29.79 -2.57
N ASP A 247 -20.28 -30.41 -1.40
CA ASP A 247 -19.88 -29.73 -0.17
C ASP A 247 -18.56 -28.96 -0.37
N ARG A 248 -17.61 -29.56 -1.10
CA ARG A 248 -16.32 -28.90 -1.37
C ARG A 248 -16.42 -27.76 -2.36
N VAL A 249 -17.19 -27.93 -3.44
CA VAL A 249 -17.46 -26.86 -4.40
C VAL A 249 -18.25 -25.72 -3.75
N GLU A 250 -19.16 -26.01 -2.83
CA GLU A 250 -19.91 -25.00 -2.07
C GLU A 250 -18.99 -24.19 -1.15
N SER A 251 -17.99 -24.83 -0.54
CA SER A 251 -16.97 -24.14 0.26
C SER A 251 -16.10 -23.16 -0.53
N ILE A 252 -15.94 -23.37 -1.85
CA ILE A 252 -15.10 -22.53 -2.74
C ILE A 252 -15.96 -21.53 -3.51
N GLY A 253 -17.20 -21.90 -3.83
CA GLY A 253 -18.13 -21.14 -4.63
C GLY A 253 -18.62 -19.86 -3.94
N ARG A 254 -19.03 -18.88 -4.75
CA ARG A 254 -19.66 -17.65 -4.26
C ARG A 254 -21.16 -17.72 -4.54
N GLY A 255 -21.96 -17.76 -3.47
CA GLY A 255 -23.42 -17.82 -3.56
C GLY A 255 -23.98 -19.23 -3.41
N GLU A 256 -25.30 -19.34 -3.29
CA GLU A 256 -26.01 -20.61 -3.12
C GLU A 256 -26.03 -21.39 -4.44
N ILE A 257 -25.69 -22.69 -4.41
CA ILE A 257 -25.79 -23.57 -5.58
C ILE A 257 -27.26 -23.91 -5.86
N LEU A 258 -27.80 -23.36 -6.95
CA LEU A 258 -29.17 -23.61 -7.40
C LEU A 258 -29.30 -24.91 -8.19
N GLU A 259 -28.33 -25.17 -9.08
CA GLU A 259 -28.25 -26.39 -9.88
C GLU A 259 -26.80 -26.88 -9.94
N SER A 260 -26.59 -28.19 -9.88
CA SER A 260 -25.27 -28.79 -10.11
C SER A 260 -25.36 -30.04 -10.98
N SER A 261 -24.32 -30.26 -11.77
CA SER A 261 -24.13 -31.49 -12.54
C SER A 261 -22.70 -31.99 -12.39
N ILE A 262 -22.56 -33.30 -12.15
CA ILE A 262 -21.27 -33.96 -11.94
C ILE A 262 -21.10 -35.02 -13.00
N ASP A 263 -20.04 -34.90 -13.79
CA ASP A 263 -19.59 -35.87 -14.77
C ASP A 263 -18.22 -36.43 -14.35
N ARG A 264 -18.06 -37.76 -14.43
CA ARG A 264 -16.78 -38.43 -14.09
C ARG A 264 -16.18 -39.11 -15.31
N SER A 265 -14.91 -38.84 -15.58
CA SER A 265 -14.12 -39.49 -16.62
C SER A 265 -12.80 -39.96 -16.03
N ASP A 266 -12.64 -41.27 -15.88
CA ASP A 266 -11.47 -41.90 -15.25
C ASP A 266 -11.21 -41.32 -13.83
N ASP A 267 -10.06 -40.70 -13.61
CA ASP A 267 -9.62 -40.05 -12.36
C ASP A 267 -10.01 -38.56 -12.27
N VAL A 268 -10.71 -38.04 -13.30
CA VAL A 268 -11.13 -36.63 -13.36
C VAL A 268 -12.62 -36.47 -13.11
N VAL A 269 -12.98 -35.50 -12.27
CA VAL A 269 -14.36 -35.08 -11.98
C VAL A 269 -14.58 -33.69 -12.55
N TYR A 270 -15.64 -33.55 -13.33
CA TYR A 270 -16.12 -32.27 -13.83
C TYR A 270 -17.40 -31.90 -13.10
N VAL A 271 -17.43 -30.69 -12.55
CA VAL A 271 -18.61 -30.15 -11.87
C VAL A 271 -19.02 -28.88 -12.60
N GLN A 272 -20.30 -28.77 -12.94
CA GLN A 272 -20.88 -27.50 -13.40
C GLN A 272 -21.92 -27.09 -12.39
N THR A 273 -21.86 -25.84 -11.94
CA THR A 273 -22.82 -25.26 -11.01
C THR A 273 -23.45 -24.02 -11.60
N VAL A 274 -24.73 -23.83 -11.31
CA VAL A 274 -25.44 -22.57 -11.47
C VAL A 274 -25.65 -22.05 -10.06
N VAL A 275 -25.01 -20.93 -9.73
CA VAL A 275 -25.11 -20.30 -8.40
C VAL A 275 -25.92 -19.01 -8.50
N GLU A 276 -26.58 -18.63 -7.41
CA GLU A 276 -27.16 -17.29 -7.30
C GLU A 276 -26.03 -16.25 -7.26
N GLN A 277 -26.17 -15.16 -8.03
CA GLN A 277 -25.19 -14.08 -8.03
C GLN A 277 -25.17 -13.42 -6.63
N PRO A 278 -24.01 -13.35 -5.93
CA PRO A 278 -23.96 -12.76 -4.60
C PRO A 278 -24.23 -11.24 -4.64
N PRO A 279 -25.00 -10.68 -3.69
CA PRO A 279 -25.40 -9.26 -3.69
C PRO A 279 -24.20 -8.29 -3.66
N GLU A 280 -24.38 -7.08 -4.22
CA GLU A 280 -23.34 -6.04 -4.25
C GLU A 280 -23.27 -5.27 -2.92
N ARG A 281 -22.06 -4.96 -2.46
CA ARG A 281 -21.90 -4.13 -1.26
C ARG A 281 -22.02 -2.64 -1.62
N ASP A 282 -23.14 -2.01 -1.27
CA ASP A 282 -23.37 -0.57 -1.48
C ASP A 282 -23.73 0.14 -0.16
N ARG A 283 -22.82 0.99 0.32
CA ARG A 283 -23.04 1.81 1.52
C ARG A 283 -24.01 2.97 1.26
N GLU A 284 -24.00 3.53 0.06
CA GLU A 284 -24.79 4.71 -0.32
C GLU A 284 -26.27 4.37 -0.50
N ALA A 285 -26.58 3.12 -0.85
CA ALA A 285 -27.96 2.61 -0.92
C ALA A 285 -28.60 2.38 0.47
N ALA A 286 -27.80 1.99 1.47
CA ALA A 286 -28.29 1.71 2.81
C ALA A 286 -28.66 3.00 3.57
N PRO A 287 -29.72 3.00 4.41
CA PRO A 287 -30.06 4.15 5.25
C PRO A 287 -28.87 4.62 6.10
N ASP A 288 -28.71 5.94 6.26
CA ASP A 288 -27.58 6.51 7.01
C ASP A 288 -27.78 6.39 8.52
N ALA A 289 -27.65 5.16 9.02
CA ALA A 289 -27.87 4.78 10.40
C ALA A 289 -26.59 4.25 11.05
N ARG A 290 -26.46 4.48 12.36
CA ARG A 290 -25.39 3.95 13.20
C ARG A 290 -25.99 2.87 14.09
N VAL A 291 -25.65 1.62 13.83
CA VAL A 291 -25.98 0.51 14.73
C VAL A 291 -24.69 0.02 15.40
N ARG A 292 -24.80 -0.39 16.66
CA ARG A 292 -23.71 -0.99 17.44
C ARG A 292 -24.13 -2.36 17.94
N ALA A 293 -23.31 -3.38 17.73
CA ALA A 293 -23.44 -4.70 18.31
C ALA A 293 -22.50 -4.83 19.51
N ARG A 294 -23.04 -5.21 20.67
CA ARG A 294 -22.23 -5.51 21.87
C ARG A 294 -22.45 -6.96 22.26
N SER A 295 -21.40 -7.77 22.21
CA SER A 295 -21.41 -9.14 22.72
C SER A 295 -21.14 -9.16 24.22
N ASN A 296 -21.76 -10.11 24.91
CA ASN A 296 -21.40 -10.52 26.26
C ASN A 296 -21.34 -12.06 26.28
N ALA A 297 -20.13 -12.60 26.25
CA ALA A 297 -19.92 -14.06 26.20
C ALA A 297 -20.37 -14.76 27.50
N ASP A 298 -20.26 -14.10 28.66
CA ASP A 298 -20.67 -14.64 29.96
C ASP A 298 -22.19 -14.71 30.16
N GLU A 299 -22.92 -13.85 29.45
CA GLU A 299 -24.39 -13.90 29.37
C GLU A 299 -24.87 -14.69 28.13
N GLY A 300 -23.99 -14.90 27.15
CA GLY A 300 -24.27 -15.59 25.90
C GLY A 300 -25.22 -14.81 24.98
N VAL A 301 -25.09 -13.48 24.96
CA VAL A 301 -26.01 -12.59 24.24
C VAL A 301 -25.26 -11.54 23.42
N VAL A 302 -25.87 -11.12 22.31
CA VAL A 302 -25.46 -9.95 21.55
C VAL A 302 -26.59 -8.94 21.56
N THR A 303 -26.31 -7.71 21.98
CA THR A 303 -27.26 -6.60 21.92
C THR A 303 -26.94 -5.69 20.75
N PHE A 304 -27.86 -5.56 19.82
CA PHE A 304 -27.85 -4.53 18.79
C PHE A 304 -28.57 -3.29 19.29
N GLU A 305 -27.95 -2.12 19.16
CA GLU A 305 -28.50 -0.82 19.53
C GLU A 305 -28.44 0.13 18.34
N HIS A 306 -29.55 0.79 18.02
CA HIS A 306 -29.53 1.91 17.09
C HIS A 306 -28.98 3.15 17.80
N ALA A 307 -27.69 3.43 17.60
CA ALA A 307 -26.97 4.50 18.28
C ALA A 307 -27.25 5.91 17.72
N GLY A 308 -27.82 6.02 16.52
CA GLY A 308 -28.20 7.31 15.92
C GLY A 308 -28.38 7.25 14.41
N GLY A 309 -28.86 8.34 13.78
CA GLY A 309 -29.03 8.44 12.33
C GLY A 309 -30.45 8.13 11.84
N GLU A 310 -30.57 7.81 10.55
CA GLU A 310 -31.84 7.55 9.88
C GLU A 310 -32.52 6.26 10.38
N PRO A 311 -33.86 6.26 10.55
CA PRO A 311 -34.59 5.06 10.94
C PRO A 311 -34.58 4.00 9.83
N ILE A 312 -34.34 2.74 10.19
CA ILE A 312 -34.27 1.62 9.24
C ILE A 312 -35.56 0.79 9.29
N GLU A 313 -36.16 0.46 8.14
CA GLU A 313 -37.25 -0.51 8.12
C GLU A 313 -36.71 -1.91 8.43
N THR A 314 -37.25 -2.57 9.46
CA THR A 314 -36.72 -3.85 9.96
C THR A 314 -36.97 -5.03 9.03
N ASP A 315 -37.92 -4.90 8.11
CA ASP A 315 -38.15 -5.89 7.05
C ASP A 315 -36.95 -5.97 6.05
N SER A 316 -36.07 -4.97 6.04
CA SER A 316 -34.82 -4.94 5.25
C SER A 316 -33.58 -5.26 6.08
N LEU A 317 -33.75 -5.67 7.35
CA LEU A 317 -32.66 -6.04 8.25
C LEU A 317 -32.66 -7.55 8.50
N GLU A 318 -31.49 -8.14 8.37
CA GLU A 318 -31.24 -9.56 8.58
C GLU A 318 -30.19 -9.72 9.68
N VAL A 319 -30.57 -10.45 10.73
CA VAL A 319 -29.65 -10.90 11.77
C VAL A 319 -29.10 -12.26 11.39
N TRP A 320 -27.79 -12.34 11.24
CA TRP A 320 -27.04 -13.55 10.93
C TRP A 320 -26.31 -14.06 12.17
N HIS A 321 -26.31 -15.38 12.33
CA HIS A 321 -25.72 -16.12 13.45
C HIS A 321 -25.08 -17.40 12.88
N ASP A 322 -23.75 -17.50 12.99
CA ASP A 322 -22.96 -18.67 12.55
C ASP A 322 -23.21 -19.08 11.09
N GLY A 323 -23.35 -18.09 10.20
CA GLY A 323 -23.59 -18.32 8.77
C GLY A 323 -25.05 -18.60 8.41
N GLU A 324 -25.95 -18.68 9.39
CA GLU A 324 -27.39 -18.88 9.17
C GLU A 324 -28.19 -17.65 9.60
N LEU A 325 -29.38 -17.45 9.04
CA LEU A 325 -30.31 -16.43 9.54
C LEU A 325 -30.80 -16.83 10.94
N ALA A 326 -30.66 -15.92 11.90
CA ALA A 326 -31.09 -16.15 13.28
C ALA A 326 -32.61 -16.41 13.38
N ASP A 327 -33.02 -17.26 14.33
CA ASP A 327 -34.44 -17.55 14.58
C ASP A 327 -35.23 -16.30 15.05
N ASP A 328 -34.59 -15.43 15.82
CA ASP A 328 -35.13 -14.16 16.29
C ASP A 328 -34.59 -13.03 15.40
N GLN A 329 -35.48 -12.25 14.80
CA GLN A 329 -35.15 -11.13 13.92
C GLN A 329 -35.64 -9.80 14.48
N LEU A 330 -35.02 -8.68 14.09
CA LEU A 330 -35.47 -7.35 14.51
C LEU A 330 -36.94 -7.07 14.12
N ALA A 331 -37.40 -7.62 12.99
CA ALA A 331 -38.77 -7.50 12.49
C ALA A 331 -39.83 -8.13 13.41
N ASP A 332 -39.44 -9.05 14.30
CA ASP A 332 -40.35 -9.68 15.26
C ASP A 332 -40.76 -8.73 16.40
N GLU A 333 -39.88 -7.78 16.74
CA GLU A 333 -40.06 -6.84 17.85
C GLU A 333 -40.39 -5.42 17.40
N HIS A 334 -39.73 -4.97 16.33
CA HIS A 334 -39.77 -3.60 15.85
C HIS A 334 -40.25 -3.59 14.40
N ALA A 335 -41.07 -2.59 14.03
CA ALA A 335 -41.44 -2.36 12.63
C ALA A 335 -40.46 -1.41 11.91
N THR A 336 -39.71 -0.64 12.70
CA THR A 336 -38.68 0.29 12.24
C THR A 336 -37.70 0.38 13.39
N PHE A 337 -36.41 0.23 13.11
CA PHE A 337 -35.34 0.34 14.08
C PHE A 337 -34.91 1.79 14.14
N THR A 338 -35.09 2.42 15.31
CA THR A 338 -34.89 3.86 15.49
C THR A 338 -33.98 4.14 16.68
N GLU A 339 -33.41 5.33 16.76
CA GLU A 339 -32.47 5.72 17.81
C GLU A 339 -32.94 5.34 19.24
N GLY A 340 -32.09 4.61 19.95
CA GLY A 340 -32.33 4.09 21.30
C GLY A 340 -33.11 2.78 21.34
N ASP A 341 -33.58 2.25 20.20
CA ASP A 341 -34.10 0.88 20.12
C ASP A 341 -32.96 -0.12 20.29
N THR A 342 -33.28 -1.21 20.99
CA THR A 342 -32.37 -2.32 21.24
C THR A 342 -33.03 -3.64 20.85
N PHE A 343 -32.20 -4.59 20.42
CA PHE A 343 -32.58 -5.96 20.11
C PHE A 343 -31.52 -6.90 20.69
N GLU A 344 -31.94 -7.85 21.51
CA GLU A 344 -31.06 -8.80 22.20
C GLU A 344 -31.21 -10.18 21.53
N LEU A 345 -30.10 -10.74 21.06
CA LEU A 345 -30.02 -12.06 20.46
C LEU A 345 -29.31 -13.02 21.42
N GLU A 346 -29.94 -14.15 21.74
CA GLU A 346 -29.29 -15.26 22.46
C GLU A 346 -28.39 -16.03 21.47
N THR A 347 -27.09 -16.13 21.77
CA THR A 347 -26.06 -16.68 20.87
C THR A 347 -25.26 -17.81 21.53
N GLY A 348 -25.09 -17.75 22.85
CA GLY A 348 -24.16 -18.61 23.58
C GLY A 348 -22.77 -17.99 23.72
N PRO A 349 -21.79 -18.72 24.28
CA PRO A 349 -20.49 -18.15 24.63
C PRO A 349 -19.56 -17.93 23.44
N LEU A 350 -19.78 -18.62 22.31
CA LEU A 350 -18.98 -18.56 21.09
C LEU A 350 -19.93 -18.47 19.89
N ALA A 351 -19.80 -17.44 19.07
CA ALA A 351 -20.62 -17.25 17.86
C ALA A 351 -20.04 -16.15 16.95
N ASP A 352 -20.34 -16.20 15.65
CA ASP A 352 -20.15 -15.08 14.72
C ASP A 352 -21.50 -14.44 14.38
N VAL A 353 -21.66 -13.15 14.69
CA VAL A 353 -22.96 -12.48 14.60
C VAL A 353 -22.86 -11.21 13.78
N GLY A 354 -23.83 -10.99 12.89
CA GLY A 354 -23.90 -9.77 12.11
C GLY A 354 -25.29 -9.25 11.83
N LEU A 355 -25.40 -7.92 11.74
CA LEU A 355 -26.60 -7.24 11.28
C LEU A 355 -26.37 -6.69 9.87
N ARG A 356 -27.06 -7.28 8.90
CA ARG A 356 -27.00 -6.92 7.49
C ARG A 356 -28.28 -6.18 7.11
N TRP A 357 -28.14 -5.05 6.44
CA TRP A 357 -29.19 -4.47 5.63
C TRP A 357 -29.12 -5.06 4.23
N PHE A 358 -30.27 -5.45 3.68
CA PHE A 358 -30.37 -6.05 2.36
C PHE A 358 -31.58 -5.49 1.61
N ASP A 359 -31.35 -5.03 0.38
CA ASP A 359 -32.39 -4.60 -0.55
C ASP A 359 -32.54 -5.66 -1.66
N GLU A 360 -33.60 -6.46 -1.57
CA GLU A 360 -33.92 -7.52 -2.53
C GLU A 360 -34.22 -6.97 -3.93
N GLU A 361 -34.72 -5.73 -4.07
CA GLU A 361 -35.06 -5.16 -5.39
C GLU A 361 -33.83 -4.68 -6.16
N ALA A 362 -32.81 -4.20 -5.44
CA ALA A 362 -31.55 -3.74 -6.01
C ALA A 362 -30.42 -4.78 -5.91
N ASP A 363 -30.63 -5.88 -5.18
CA ASP A 363 -29.63 -6.91 -4.87
C ASP A 363 -28.35 -6.33 -4.25
N VAL A 364 -28.53 -5.35 -3.35
CA VAL A 364 -27.44 -4.68 -2.63
C VAL A 364 -27.52 -4.93 -1.13
N TYR A 365 -26.37 -4.99 -0.47
CA TYR A 365 -26.28 -5.19 0.96
C TYR A 365 -25.28 -4.24 1.63
N TYR A 366 -25.49 -4.02 2.92
CA TYR A 366 -24.54 -3.33 3.79
C TYR A 366 -24.60 -3.91 5.21
N TYR A 367 -23.44 -4.21 5.81
CA TYR A 367 -23.40 -4.58 7.22
C TYR A 367 -23.28 -3.35 8.09
N TYR A 368 -24.24 -3.15 8.99
CA TYR A 368 -24.16 -2.06 9.95
C TYR A 368 -23.16 -2.35 11.07
N ASP A 369 -23.18 -3.57 11.62
CA ASP A 369 -22.18 -3.99 12.60
C ASP A 369 -22.09 -5.52 12.69
N THR A 370 -20.97 -6.00 13.20
CA THR A 370 -20.67 -7.43 13.40
C THR A 370 -19.74 -7.66 14.57
N THR A 371 -19.96 -8.75 15.28
CA THR A 371 -19.16 -9.13 16.43
C THR A 371 -18.92 -10.64 16.46
N VAL A 372 -17.75 -11.03 16.97
CA VAL A 372 -17.44 -12.41 17.31
C VAL A 372 -17.56 -12.53 18.83
N VAL A 373 -18.47 -13.38 19.29
CA VAL A 373 -18.68 -13.64 20.71
C VAL A 373 -17.59 -14.57 21.22
N GLY A 374 -17.00 -14.24 22.36
CA GLY A 374 -16.02 -15.10 23.05
C GLY A 374 -14.55 -14.82 22.73
N THR A 375 -14.24 -13.72 22.02
CA THR A 375 -12.84 -13.29 21.79
C THR A 375 -12.11 -12.98 23.11
N GLU A 376 -12.83 -12.52 24.11
CA GLU A 376 -12.34 -12.26 25.48
C GLU A 376 -12.30 -13.50 26.37
N SER A 377 -12.83 -14.64 25.90
CA SER A 377 -12.96 -15.87 26.69
C SER A 377 -11.76 -16.81 26.57
N PHE A 378 -10.68 -16.38 25.92
CA PHE A 378 -9.44 -17.14 25.78
C PHE A 378 -8.21 -16.29 26.11
N ASP A 379 -7.38 -16.79 27.02
CA ASP A 379 -6.07 -16.23 27.35
C ASP A 379 -4.97 -17.11 26.74
N GLY A 380 -4.18 -16.57 25.82
CA GLY A 380 -3.14 -17.30 25.11
C GLY A 380 -1.74 -16.94 25.60
N GLN A 381 -0.92 -17.94 25.91
CA GLN A 381 0.46 -17.77 26.38
C GLN A 381 1.42 -18.70 25.62
N TYR A 382 2.64 -18.24 25.40
CA TYR A 382 3.72 -19.03 24.80
C TYR A 382 4.77 -19.34 25.86
N ASP A 383 5.12 -20.62 26.00
CA ASP A 383 6.22 -21.12 26.81
C ASP A 383 7.41 -21.48 25.89
N PRO A 384 8.53 -20.73 25.94
CA PRO A 384 9.69 -20.99 25.10
C PRO A 384 10.59 -22.13 25.58
N ASP A 385 10.49 -22.54 26.85
CA ASP A 385 11.25 -23.68 27.38
C ASP A 385 10.63 -25.00 26.88
N GLU A 386 9.30 -25.02 26.73
CA GLU A 386 8.54 -26.18 26.24
C GLU A 386 8.20 -26.09 24.74
N GLU A 387 8.48 -24.95 24.08
CA GLU A 387 8.10 -24.66 22.68
C GLU A 387 6.60 -24.91 22.45
N THR A 388 5.77 -24.39 23.38
CA THR A 388 4.33 -24.64 23.41
C THR A 388 3.52 -23.36 23.50
N VAL A 389 2.35 -23.35 22.86
CA VAL A 389 1.32 -22.34 23.09
C VAL A 389 0.17 -22.97 23.86
N GLU A 390 -0.24 -22.33 24.96
CA GLU A 390 -1.40 -22.71 25.74
C GLU A 390 -2.49 -21.64 25.64
N PHE A 391 -3.68 -22.03 25.21
CA PHE A 391 -4.89 -21.21 25.34
C PHE A 391 -5.72 -21.71 26.52
N THR A 392 -5.97 -20.85 27.50
CA THR A 392 -6.86 -21.14 28.62
C THR A 392 -8.23 -20.53 28.37
N TYR A 393 -9.28 -21.33 28.43
CA TYR A 393 -10.65 -20.82 28.37
C TYR A 393 -11.03 -20.18 29.72
N THR A 394 -11.47 -18.93 29.70
CA THR A 394 -11.75 -18.10 30.89
C THR A 394 -13.21 -17.66 31.00
N GLY A 395 -14.07 -18.07 30.07
CA GLY A 395 -15.49 -17.69 30.06
C GLY A 395 -16.32 -18.35 31.17
N ASP A 396 -17.33 -17.63 31.69
CA ASP A 396 -18.21 -18.12 32.77
C ASP A 396 -19.18 -19.24 32.32
N LEU A 397 -19.51 -19.29 31.02
CA LEU A 397 -20.42 -20.28 30.43
C LEU A 397 -19.66 -21.47 29.85
N GLU A 398 -20.29 -22.66 29.87
CA GLU A 398 -19.76 -23.85 29.19
C GLU A 398 -19.87 -23.65 27.67
N ALA A 399 -18.75 -23.68 26.95
CA ALA A 399 -18.70 -23.56 25.49
C ALA A 399 -18.54 -24.93 24.81
N ASP A 400 -19.09 -25.08 23.61
CA ASP A 400 -18.94 -26.32 22.85
C ASP A 400 -17.56 -26.34 22.18
N SER A 401 -16.74 -27.34 22.48
CA SER A 401 -15.39 -27.50 21.91
C SER A 401 -15.45 -27.74 20.41
N ASP A 402 -16.54 -28.33 19.90
CA ASP A 402 -16.71 -28.63 18.48
C ASP A 402 -16.84 -27.34 17.65
N LEU A 403 -17.13 -26.18 18.28
CA LEU A 403 -17.20 -24.86 17.65
C LEU A 403 -15.84 -24.17 17.48
N VAL A 404 -14.76 -24.77 17.99
CA VAL A 404 -13.42 -24.19 17.97
C VAL A 404 -12.50 -25.05 17.14
N GLU A 405 -11.85 -24.43 16.16
CA GLU A 405 -10.78 -25.02 15.39
C GLU A 405 -9.44 -24.38 15.77
N LEU A 406 -8.39 -25.20 15.83
CA LEU A 406 -7.02 -24.75 15.99
C LEU A 406 -6.39 -24.54 14.61
N VAL A 407 -5.73 -23.40 14.45
CA VAL A 407 -4.96 -23.05 13.26
C VAL A 407 -3.55 -22.68 13.68
N HIS A 408 -2.57 -23.51 13.31
CA HIS A 408 -1.14 -23.25 13.53
C HIS A 408 -0.51 -22.86 12.21
N ARG A 409 0.05 -21.65 12.16
CA ARG A 409 0.87 -21.18 11.06
C ARG A 409 2.32 -21.17 11.50
N SER A 410 3.13 -22.10 11.01
CA SER A 410 4.58 -22.11 11.21
C SER A 410 5.30 -21.43 10.05
N ASP A 411 6.44 -20.82 10.36
CA ASP A 411 7.32 -20.13 9.41
C ASP A 411 8.63 -20.93 9.34
N ASP A 412 8.80 -21.77 8.30
CA ASP A 412 10.00 -22.61 8.11
C ASP A 412 10.70 -22.19 6.82
N ASP A 413 11.88 -21.57 6.97
CA ASP A 413 12.80 -21.19 5.88
C ASP A 413 12.13 -20.46 4.69
N GLY A 414 11.23 -19.50 4.97
CA GLY A 414 10.55 -18.67 3.95
C GLY A 414 9.26 -19.27 3.39
N SER A 415 8.94 -20.51 3.75
CA SER A 415 7.64 -21.15 3.45
C SER A 415 6.74 -21.14 4.70
N TYR A 416 5.45 -20.87 4.51
CA TYR A 416 4.47 -20.92 5.60
C TYR A 416 3.75 -22.25 5.60
N GLU A 417 3.88 -22.99 6.68
CA GLU A 417 3.06 -24.16 6.93
C GLU A 417 1.79 -23.73 7.70
N LEU A 418 0.60 -24.05 7.17
CA LEU A 418 -0.67 -23.88 7.85
C LEU A 418 -1.29 -25.25 8.17
N ASP A 419 -1.43 -25.55 9.46
CA ASP A 419 -2.08 -26.75 9.97
C ASP A 419 -3.42 -26.35 10.62
N ARG A 420 -4.51 -27.01 10.19
CA ARG A 420 -5.83 -26.87 10.81
C ARG A 420 -6.29 -28.18 11.42
N GLY A 421 -6.91 -28.12 12.58
CA GLY A 421 -7.45 -29.30 13.22
C GLY A 421 -8.37 -29.00 14.39
N ALA A 422 -9.19 -29.99 14.74
CA ALA A 422 -9.97 -29.94 15.96
C ALA A 422 -9.06 -29.87 17.20
N ILE A 423 -9.51 -29.13 18.22
CA ILE A 423 -8.82 -29.07 19.51
C ILE A 423 -8.87 -30.42 20.24
N ASP A 424 -7.79 -30.81 20.91
CA ASP A 424 -7.71 -32.07 21.68
C ASP A 424 -8.36 -31.94 23.07
N VAL A 425 -9.66 -31.62 23.10
CA VAL A 425 -10.47 -31.48 24.33
C VAL A 425 -11.66 -32.45 24.30
N ASP A 426 -11.80 -33.26 25.36
CA ASP A 426 -12.90 -34.22 25.51
C ASP A 426 -14.14 -33.56 26.17
N GLY A 427 -15.04 -32.96 25.36
CA GLY A 427 -16.29 -32.37 25.82
C GLY A 427 -16.25 -30.83 25.95
N PRO A 428 -17.23 -30.19 26.59
CA PRO A 428 -17.34 -28.73 26.55
C PRO A 428 -16.18 -28.04 27.28
N LEU A 429 -15.78 -26.88 26.78
CA LEU A 429 -14.82 -25.98 27.41
C LEU A 429 -15.44 -25.34 28.66
N THR A 430 -14.71 -25.40 29.77
CA THR A 430 -15.12 -24.80 31.05
C THR A 430 -13.99 -23.95 31.61
N ASP A 431 -14.30 -22.94 32.44
CA ASP A 431 -13.29 -22.06 33.06
C ASP A 431 -12.06 -22.81 33.58
N GLY A 432 -10.89 -22.45 33.05
CA GLY A 432 -9.59 -23.03 33.34
C GLY A 432 -9.19 -24.27 32.53
N GLU A 433 -9.99 -24.71 31.56
CA GLU A 433 -9.60 -25.75 30.60
C GLU A 433 -8.56 -25.18 29.62
N THR A 434 -7.51 -25.97 29.33
CA THR A 434 -6.37 -25.53 28.50
C THR A 434 -6.29 -26.33 27.21
N ILE A 435 -5.99 -25.63 26.11
CA ILE A 435 -5.67 -26.19 24.80
C ILE A 435 -4.18 -25.96 24.60
N THR A 436 -3.39 -27.03 24.57
CA THR A 436 -1.93 -26.97 24.42
C THR A 436 -1.55 -27.36 23.00
N VAL A 437 -0.68 -26.56 22.39
CA VAL A 437 -0.11 -26.76 21.06
C VAL A 437 1.39 -26.91 21.23
N GLU A 438 1.93 -28.06 20.82
CA GLU A 438 3.37 -28.38 20.87
C GLU A 438 4.06 -27.95 19.56
N ASP A 439 5.39 -27.99 19.53
CA ASP A 439 6.22 -27.70 18.35
C ASP A 439 6.01 -26.28 17.77
N VAL A 440 5.84 -25.27 18.64
CA VAL A 440 5.67 -23.87 18.24
C VAL A 440 6.97 -23.09 18.41
N THR A 441 7.43 -22.44 17.34
CA THR A 441 8.71 -21.73 17.32
C THR A 441 8.57 -20.22 17.09
N LEU A 442 9.69 -19.48 17.14
CA LEU A 442 9.71 -18.04 16.90
C LEU A 442 9.35 -17.70 15.45
N GLY A 443 8.32 -16.88 15.25
CA GLY A 443 7.78 -16.56 13.93
C GLY A 443 6.36 -17.08 13.75
N ASP A 444 6.07 -18.22 14.40
CA ASP A 444 4.79 -18.90 14.31
C ASP A 444 3.62 -18.03 14.80
N ARG A 445 2.45 -18.35 14.27
CA ARG A 445 1.18 -17.81 14.72
C ARG A 445 0.21 -18.96 14.95
N VAL A 446 -0.21 -19.12 16.20
CA VAL A 446 -1.24 -20.06 16.59
C VAL A 446 -2.53 -19.29 16.84
N SER A 447 -3.64 -19.70 16.26
CA SER A 447 -4.95 -19.07 16.40
C SER A 447 -6.04 -20.10 16.69
N LEU A 448 -7.02 -19.69 17.50
CA LEU A 448 -8.29 -20.36 17.66
C LEU A 448 -9.31 -19.65 16.78
N GLU A 449 -10.01 -20.39 15.93
CA GLU A 449 -11.03 -19.87 15.01
C GLU A 449 -12.36 -20.59 15.24
N LEU A 450 -13.47 -19.99 14.80
CA LEU A 450 -14.77 -20.65 14.85
C LEU A 450 -14.87 -21.69 13.71
N SER A 451 -15.30 -22.91 14.03
CA SER A 451 -15.52 -23.98 13.05
C SER A 451 -16.88 -23.90 12.34
N VAL A 452 -17.62 -22.81 12.54
CA VAL A 452 -18.92 -22.56 11.91
C VAL A 452 -18.76 -21.84 10.56
N PRO A 453 -19.73 -21.97 9.64
CA PRO A 453 -19.73 -21.19 8.41
C PRO A 453 -19.66 -19.69 8.71
N ALA A 454 -18.88 -18.95 7.93
CA ALA A 454 -18.84 -17.50 8.07
C ALA A 454 -20.18 -16.87 7.68
N ASN A 455 -20.54 -15.76 8.31
CA ASN A 455 -21.67 -14.96 7.85
C ASN A 455 -21.49 -14.56 6.37
N PRO A 456 -22.58 -14.47 5.59
CA PRO A 456 -22.50 -14.31 4.14
C PRO A 456 -21.74 -13.04 3.75
N ASN A 457 -21.02 -13.13 2.64
CA ASN A 457 -20.17 -12.06 2.12
C ASN A 457 -19.07 -11.61 3.11
N ARG A 458 -18.55 -12.53 3.96
CA ARG A 458 -17.46 -12.32 4.93
C ARG A 458 -16.54 -13.53 5.03
N GLY A 459 -15.31 -13.30 5.48
CA GLY A 459 -14.37 -14.35 5.88
C GLY A 459 -14.53 -14.73 7.35
N GLN A 460 -14.01 -15.91 7.70
CA GLN A 460 -13.93 -16.38 9.09
C GLN A 460 -13.05 -15.44 9.94
N ARG A 461 -13.37 -15.34 11.23
CA ARG A 461 -12.68 -14.47 12.18
C ARG A 461 -12.15 -15.29 13.35
N SER A 462 -10.93 -14.98 13.78
CA SER A 462 -10.27 -15.68 14.88
C SER A 462 -10.85 -15.24 16.24
N LEU A 463 -11.03 -16.20 17.15
CA LEU A 463 -11.42 -15.99 18.54
C LEU A 463 -10.25 -15.43 19.36
N SER A 464 -9.09 -16.07 19.25
CA SER A 464 -7.87 -15.65 19.93
C SER A 464 -6.66 -16.09 19.12
N TYR A 465 -5.53 -15.42 19.28
CA TYR A 465 -4.29 -15.83 18.64
C TYR A 465 -3.08 -15.45 19.48
N VAL A 466 -2.04 -16.28 19.38
CA VAL A 466 -0.70 -16.02 19.91
C VAL A 466 0.23 -15.98 18.72
N ARG A 467 0.86 -14.81 18.52
CA ARG A 467 1.97 -14.70 17.56
C ARG A 467 3.28 -14.77 18.34
N VAL A 468 4.02 -15.84 18.12
CA VAL A 468 5.25 -16.13 18.84
C VAL A 468 6.34 -15.21 18.28
N ARG A 469 6.78 -14.27 19.12
CA ARG A 469 7.77 -13.25 18.77
C ARG A 469 8.75 -13.08 19.91
N PRO A 470 10.02 -12.74 19.62
CA PRO A 470 10.95 -12.37 20.65
C PRO A 470 10.44 -11.14 21.45
N PRO A 471 10.79 -11.02 22.75
CA PRO A 471 10.45 -9.85 23.55
C PRO A 471 11.01 -8.56 22.95
N ARG A 472 10.27 -7.46 23.08
CA ARG A 472 10.66 -6.17 22.49
C ARG A 472 11.62 -5.41 23.40
N MET A 473 12.78 -5.08 22.85
CA MET A 473 13.80 -4.24 23.48
C MET A 473 14.13 -3.06 22.57
N HIS A 474 14.42 -1.90 23.17
CA HIS A 474 14.83 -0.73 22.43
C HIS A 474 16.20 -0.21 22.90
N LEU A 475 17.11 -0.03 21.95
CA LEU A 475 18.40 0.62 22.15
C LEU A 475 18.36 2.07 21.69
N SER A 476 18.50 2.97 22.65
CA SER A 476 18.49 4.43 22.43
C SER A 476 19.73 5.08 23.01
N ARG A 477 20.13 6.21 22.43
CA ARG A 477 21.20 7.05 22.95
C ARG A 477 20.59 8.33 23.51
N ARG A 478 20.96 8.71 24.73
CA ARG A 478 20.46 9.90 25.42
C ARG A 478 21.59 10.60 26.15
N GLU A 479 21.79 11.89 25.89
CA GLU A 479 22.69 12.78 26.66
C GLU A 479 24.06 12.16 27.00
N GLY A 480 24.66 11.44 26.03
CA GLY A 480 25.97 10.79 26.16
C GLY A 480 25.95 9.32 26.63
N THR A 481 24.82 8.75 27.05
CA THR A 481 24.72 7.34 27.45
C THR A 481 23.88 6.51 26.48
N VAL A 482 24.20 5.23 26.36
CA VAL A 482 23.31 4.23 25.73
C VAL A 482 22.36 3.66 26.80
N VAL A 483 21.11 3.47 26.43
CA VAL A 483 20.04 2.93 27.27
C VAL A 483 19.37 1.79 26.53
N ALA A 484 19.36 0.61 27.15
CA ALA A 484 18.51 -0.50 26.75
C ALA A 484 17.24 -0.46 27.61
N ARG A 485 16.07 -0.45 26.96
CA ARG A 485 14.75 -0.35 27.60
C ARG A 485 13.85 -1.49 27.16
N TYR A 486 13.20 -2.13 28.13
CA TYR A 486 12.19 -3.15 27.88
C TYR A 486 10.86 -2.53 27.47
N TRP A 487 10.25 -3.09 26.43
CA TRP A 487 8.96 -2.66 25.85
C TRP A 487 8.00 -3.84 25.67
N GLY A 488 8.27 -4.97 26.33
CA GLY A 488 7.31 -6.08 26.36
C GLY A 488 6.21 -5.81 27.37
N ASP A 489 5.03 -6.31 27.05
CA ASP A 489 3.80 -6.17 27.83
C ASP A 489 3.71 -7.21 28.98
N ILE A 490 4.64 -8.18 29.00
CA ILE A 490 4.73 -9.28 29.97
C ILE A 490 5.91 -9.05 30.90
N ASP A 491 5.69 -9.13 32.22
CA ASP A 491 6.76 -9.08 33.22
C ASP A 491 7.67 -10.32 33.10
N ARG A 492 9.00 -10.12 33.06
CA ARG A 492 9.99 -11.21 32.87
C ARG A 492 11.12 -11.15 33.90
N ASP A 493 11.79 -12.27 34.17
CA ASP A 493 12.96 -12.24 35.06
C ASP A 493 14.12 -11.50 34.39
N ALA A 494 14.75 -10.57 35.11
CA ALA A 494 15.79 -9.71 34.52
C ALA A 494 17.05 -10.50 34.11
N ASP A 495 17.26 -11.69 34.67
CA ASP A 495 18.35 -12.62 34.32
C ASP A 495 18.09 -13.38 32.99
N GLU A 496 16.88 -13.30 32.42
CA GLU A 496 16.57 -13.83 31.07
C GLU A 496 17.21 -12.99 29.97
N PHE A 497 17.73 -11.80 30.27
CA PHE A 497 18.30 -10.89 29.27
C PHE A 497 19.77 -10.60 29.55
N ARG A 498 20.56 -10.58 28.48
CA ARG A 498 21.98 -10.21 28.53
C ARG A 498 22.28 -9.10 27.56
N VAL A 499 22.80 -8.00 28.08
CA VAL A 499 23.33 -6.91 27.26
C VAL A 499 24.80 -7.20 26.91
N LEU A 500 25.10 -7.15 25.62
CA LEU A 500 26.44 -7.28 25.04
C LEU A 500 26.92 -5.93 24.52
N VAL A 501 28.21 -5.69 24.67
CA VAL A 501 28.96 -4.56 24.11
C VAL A 501 30.20 -5.18 23.46
N GLU A 502 30.36 -5.02 22.15
CA GLU A 502 31.42 -5.69 21.37
C GLU A 502 31.42 -7.21 21.58
N ASP A 503 30.25 -7.84 21.52
CA ASP A 503 30.02 -9.28 21.79
C ASP A 503 30.45 -9.76 23.20
N GLU A 504 30.85 -8.86 24.10
CA GLU A 504 31.19 -9.17 25.49
C GLU A 504 30.08 -8.68 26.44
N PRO A 505 29.76 -9.41 27.53
CA PRO A 505 28.76 -8.95 28.49
C PRO A 505 29.10 -7.56 29.07
N ALA A 506 28.15 -6.64 28.97
CA ALA A 506 28.27 -5.28 29.48
C ALA A 506 28.55 -5.25 31.00
N ASP A 507 29.18 -4.18 31.48
CA ASP A 507 29.52 -3.96 32.90
C ASP A 507 28.28 -3.90 33.83
N VAL A 508 27.11 -3.53 33.28
CA VAL A 508 25.83 -3.47 33.98
C VAL A 508 24.80 -4.26 33.20
N GLN A 509 24.15 -5.22 33.85
CA GLN A 509 23.07 -6.01 33.29
C GLN A 509 21.72 -5.59 33.88
N PHE A 510 20.61 -6.01 33.27
CA PHE A 510 19.28 -5.77 33.82
C PHE A 510 19.12 -6.35 35.23
N SER A 511 19.67 -7.55 35.47
CA SER A 511 19.62 -8.21 36.79
C SER A 511 20.47 -7.57 37.88
N ASP A 512 21.37 -6.63 37.53
CA ASP A 512 22.03 -5.79 38.52
C ASP A 512 21.12 -4.64 39.03
N VAL A 513 20.07 -4.29 38.26
CA VAL A 513 19.18 -3.14 38.51
C VAL A 513 17.87 -3.59 39.16
N THR A 514 17.23 -4.62 38.60
CA THR A 514 15.95 -5.16 39.04
C THR A 514 15.97 -6.68 38.97
N ASP A 515 15.18 -7.36 39.79
CA ASP A 515 14.99 -8.81 39.70
C ASP A 515 13.95 -9.17 38.61
N THR A 516 12.99 -8.27 38.33
CA THR A 516 11.90 -8.44 37.35
C THR A 516 11.86 -7.22 36.43
N LEU A 517 11.80 -7.45 35.12
CA LEU A 517 11.63 -6.44 34.09
C LEU A 517 10.15 -6.25 33.79
N SER A 518 9.64 -5.08 34.13
CA SER A 518 8.33 -4.59 33.72
C SER A 518 8.46 -3.61 32.56
N GLU A 519 7.35 -3.34 31.88
CA GLU A 519 7.31 -2.39 30.78
C GLU A 519 8.05 -1.09 31.15
N HIS A 520 8.93 -0.65 30.26
CA HIS A 520 9.77 0.54 30.39
C HIS A 520 10.93 0.50 31.37
N ASP A 521 11.17 -0.62 32.05
CA ASP A 521 12.39 -0.81 32.82
C ASP A 521 13.62 -0.71 31.90
N ARG A 522 14.71 -0.17 32.45
CA ARG A 522 15.87 0.23 31.66
C ARG A 522 17.18 0.02 32.40
N VAL A 523 18.22 -0.21 31.62
CA VAL A 523 19.61 -0.21 32.07
C VAL A 523 20.41 0.84 31.29
N GLU A 524 21.20 1.63 32.02
CA GLU A 524 22.09 2.64 31.46
C GLU A 524 23.48 2.01 31.31
N LEU A 525 23.98 1.92 30.09
CA LEU A 525 25.24 1.26 29.76
C LEU A 525 26.45 2.20 29.84
N GLY A 526 26.20 3.50 29.99
CA GLY A 526 27.22 4.54 30.07
C GLY A 526 27.61 5.13 28.71
N GLU A 527 28.65 5.96 28.75
CA GLU A 527 29.26 6.57 27.56
C GLU A 527 30.06 5.51 26.78
N MET A 528 29.82 5.45 25.47
CA MET A 528 30.44 4.51 24.54
C MET A 528 30.91 5.27 23.30
N ASP A 529 32.00 4.78 22.71
CA ASP A 529 32.58 5.35 21.49
C ASP A 529 31.67 5.04 20.27
N HIS A 530 31.73 5.87 19.24
CA HIS A 530 31.06 5.58 17.96
C HIS A 530 31.63 4.29 17.35
N GLY A 531 30.81 3.55 16.62
CA GLY A 531 31.19 2.24 16.07
C GLY A 531 31.06 1.08 17.05
N THR A 532 30.80 1.33 18.33
CA THR A 532 30.55 0.26 19.31
C THR A 532 29.28 -0.51 18.92
N HIS A 533 29.36 -1.83 18.81
CA HIS A 533 28.21 -2.72 18.65
C HIS A 533 27.59 -3.04 20.01
N VAL A 534 26.28 -2.80 20.13
CA VAL A 534 25.51 -3.11 21.34
C VAL A 534 24.37 -4.02 20.95
N ALA A 535 24.24 -5.15 21.65
CA ALA A 535 23.16 -6.11 21.46
C ALA A 535 22.50 -6.47 22.78
N VAL A 536 21.25 -6.90 22.72
CA VAL A 536 20.55 -7.54 23.83
C VAL A 536 20.12 -8.91 23.37
N GLU A 537 20.56 -9.93 24.09
CA GLU A 537 20.14 -11.32 23.90
C GLU A 537 19.07 -11.68 24.92
N TRP A 538 18.12 -12.49 24.50
CA TRP A 538 17.19 -13.21 25.34
C TRP A 538 17.66 -14.65 25.49
N LEU A 539 17.79 -15.10 26.74
CA LEU A 539 18.47 -16.32 27.17
C LEU A 539 17.51 -17.44 27.59
N GLU A 540 16.20 -17.19 27.58
CA GLU A 540 15.19 -18.20 27.92
C GLU A 540 15.14 -19.33 26.88
N PRO A 541 15.18 -19.07 25.56
CA PRO A 541 15.29 -20.15 24.59
C PRO A 541 16.61 -20.93 24.75
N ASP A 542 16.59 -22.23 24.43
CA ASP A 542 17.77 -23.12 24.52
C ASP A 542 18.99 -22.56 23.74
N ASP A 543 18.73 -21.90 22.61
CA ASP A 543 19.69 -21.12 21.84
C ASP A 543 19.38 -19.62 21.99
N PRO A 544 20.27 -18.81 22.61
CA PRO A 544 20.03 -17.39 22.83
C PRO A 544 19.71 -16.62 21.54
N VAL A 545 18.70 -15.75 21.62
CA VAL A 545 18.23 -14.97 20.47
C VAL A 545 18.58 -13.49 20.68
N VAL A 546 19.20 -12.87 19.68
CA VAL A 546 19.42 -11.41 19.67
C VAL A 546 18.07 -10.72 19.41
N VAL A 547 17.55 -10.01 20.41
CA VAL A 547 16.24 -9.35 20.31
C VAL A 547 16.34 -7.91 19.83
N THR A 548 17.50 -7.29 19.98
CA THR A 548 17.83 -6.00 19.39
C THR A 548 19.34 -5.85 19.32
N GLU A 549 19.84 -5.24 18.25
CA GLU A 549 21.24 -4.86 18.11
C GLU A 549 21.37 -3.50 17.40
N ARG A 550 22.47 -2.81 17.66
CA ARG A 550 22.73 -1.50 17.09
C ARG A 550 24.22 -1.16 17.15
N VAL A 551 24.77 -0.70 16.02
CA VAL A 551 26.05 0.02 15.99
C VAL A 551 25.81 1.48 16.37
N LEU A 552 26.59 2.00 17.31
CA LEU A 552 26.46 3.38 17.77
C LEU A 552 27.00 4.37 16.74
N ARG A 553 26.10 5.01 15.99
CA ARG A 553 26.44 6.08 15.05
C ARG A 553 26.58 7.45 15.75
N PRO A 554 27.40 8.37 15.19
CA PRO A 554 27.40 9.75 15.62
C PRO A 554 26.09 10.45 15.24
N TYR A 555 25.67 11.42 16.04
CA TYR A 555 24.63 12.36 15.64
C TYR A 555 25.28 13.61 15.04
N ALA A 556 25.05 13.83 13.75
CA ALA A 556 25.52 14.99 13.01
C ALA A 556 24.41 15.52 12.10
N ARG A 557 24.25 16.84 12.08
CA ARG A 557 23.44 17.58 11.12
C ARG A 557 24.40 18.37 10.25
N ILE A 558 24.55 17.90 9.02
CA ILE A 558 25.39 18.50 8.00
C ILE A 558 24.47 19.14 6.97
N ASP A 559 24.63 20.44 6.77
CA ASP A 559 23.99 21.16 5.67
C ASP A 559 24.96 21.21 4.49
N MET A 560 24.46 21.07 3.27
CA MET A 560 25.29 21.04 2.06
C MET A 560 24.71 21.97 1.01
N ASP A 561 25.39 23.09 0.79
CA ASP A 561 24.99 24.12 -0.15
C ASP A 561 25.92 24.13 -1.39
N TYR A 562 25.32 24.26 -2.57
CA TYR A 562 26.04 24.42 -3.83
C TYR A 562 26.05 25.87 -4.31
N ASP A 563 27.25 26.44 -4.50
CA ASP A 563 27.45 27.71 -5.20
C ASP A 563 27.74 27.44 -6.67
N ASP A 564 26.73 27.67 -7.52
CA ASP A 564 26.83 27.46 -8.96
C ASP A 564 27.77 28.47 -9.66
N SER A 565 28.00 29.64 -9.07
CA SER A 565 28.91 30.64 -9.66
C SER A 565 30.39 30.25 -9.49
N GLU A 566 30.71 29.58 -8.37
CA GLU A 566 32.04 29.08 -8.05
C GLU A 566 32.24 27.61 -8.45
N GLY A 567 31.17 26.84 -8.62
CA GLY A 567 31.21 25.40 -8.92
C GLY A 567 31.64 24.57 -7.72
N THR A 568 31.21 24.96 -6.51
CA THR A 568 31.67 24.36 -5.26
C THR A 568 30.52 24.01 -4.33
N VAL A 569 30.63 22.87 -3.64
CA VAL A 569 29.75 22.50 -2.52
C VAL A 569 30.46 22.82 -1.21
N THR A 570 29.77 23.46 -0.28
CA THR A 570 30.23 23.61 1.11
C THR A 570 29.39 22.72 2.01
N ALA A 571 30.05 21.83 2.74
CA ALA A 571 29.44 21.02 3.79
C ALA A 571 29.66 21.70 5.14
N ASP A 572 28.61 22.24 5.72
CA ASP A 572 28.60 22.96 6.98
C ASP A 572 28.12 22.06 8.12
N TYR A 573 28.94 21.90 9.17
CA TYR A 573 28.53 21.19 10.36
C TYR A 573 27.68 22.10 11.25
N GLU A 574 26.36 21.96 11.23
CA GLU A 574 25.46 22.82 11.99
C GLU A 574 25.31 22.41 13.46
N GLU A 575 25.02 21.12 13.71
CA GLU A 575 24.67 20.61 15.04
C GLU A 575 25.08 19.14 15.20
N GLY A 576 25.60 18.75 16.36
CA GLY A 576 25.91 17.35 16.65
C GLY A 576 27.12 17.15 17.56
N GLU A 577 27.63 15.93 17.56
CA GLU A 577 28.79 15.48 18.35
C GLU A 577 30.12 15.76 17.63
N GLU A 578 31.25 15.78 18.35
CA GLU A 578 32.57 15.87 17.69
C GLU A 578 32.95 14.47 17.14
N ILE A 579 33.27 14.38 15.85
CA ILE A 579 33.64 13.12 15.18
C ILE A 579 35.14 13.17 14.84
N ASP A 580 35.86 12.05 14.94
CA ASP A 580 37.24 11.99 14.45
C ASP A 580 37.24 12.19 12.93
N ALA A 581 38.06 13.11 12.44
CA ALA A 581 38.05 13.43 11.02
C ALA A 581 38.62 12.29 10.16
N ASP A 582 39.41 11.39 10.76
CA ASP A 582 39.91 10.17 10.12
C ASP A 582 38.79 9.11 9.91
N ASP A 583 37.64 9.24 10.58
CA ASP A 583 36.47 8.33 10.44
C ASP A 583 35.42 8.88 9.45
N LEU A 584 35.74 9.98 8.76
CA LEU A 584 34.85 10.64 7.80
C LEU A 584 35.45 10.62 6.40
N GLU A 585 34.64 10.25 5.43
CA GLU A 585 34.98 10.33 4.01
C GLU A 585 33.96 11.19 3.25
N LEU A 586 34.46 12.24 2.60
CA LEU A 586 33.67 13.04 1.66
C LEU A 586 33.82 12.43 0.26
N ARG A 587 32.70 12.14 -0.40
CA ARG A 587 32.63 11.53 -1.72
C ARG A 587 31.98 12.48 -2.73
N ILE A 588 32.43 12.41 -3.98
CA ILE A 588 31.86 13.09 -5.14
C ILE A 588 31.64 12.03 -6.21
N ALA A 589 30.40 11.81 -6.61
CA ALA A 589 30.00 10.71 -7.52
C ALA A 589 30.59 9.36 -7.06
N ASP A 590 30.44 9.08 -5.76
CA ASP A 590 30.90 7.84 -5.10
C ASP A 590 32.42 7.61 -5.09
N GLU A 591 33.21 8.58 -5.58
CA GLU A 591 34.67 8.59 -5.47
C GLU A 591 35.14 9.51 -4.34
N PRO A 592 36.19 9.16 -3.57
CA PRO A 592 36.73 10.05 -2.54
C PRO A 592 37.14 11.42 -3.11
N ALA A 593 36.61 12.48 -2.52
CA ALA A 593 36.94 13.86 -2.88
C ALA A 593 38.44 14.16 -2.70
N ALA A 594 38.94 15.14 -3.46
CA ALA A 594 40.34 15.55 -3.39
C ALA A 594 40.74 16.23 -2.07
N VAL A 595 39.76 16.75 -1.33
CA VAL A 595 39.91 17.33 0.01
C VAL A 595 39.02 16.52 0.95
N GLN A 596 39.62 15.99 2.01
CA GLN A 596 38.92 15.21 3.04
C GLN A 596 38.85 16.00 4.36
N PRO A 597 37.89 15.72 5.25
CA PRO A 597 37.84 16.34 6.58
C PRO A 597 39.18 16.21 7.34
N ALA A 598 39.83 15.05 7.25
CA ALA A 598 41.13 14.77 7.87
C ALA A 598 42.31 15.61 7.35
N ASP A 599 42.18 16.24 6.17
CA ASP A 599 43.22 17.14 5.64
C ASP A 599 43.27 18.48 6.39
N GLU A 600 42.12 18.94 6.90
CA GLU A 600 41.96 20.24 7.56
C GLU A 600 41.82 20.15 9.08
N TYR A 601 41.15 19.09 9.54
CA TYR A 601 40.75 18.92 10.93
C TYR A 601 41.32 17.63 11.53
N GLU A 602 41.60 17.66 12.83
CA GLU A 602 41.83 16.42 13.61
C GLU A 602 40.47 15.83 14.08
N THR A 603 39.46 16.67 14.22
CA THR A 603 38.08 16.31 14.60
C THR A 603 37.13 17.26 13.89
N PHE A 604 36.03 16.76 13.34
CA PHE A 604 35.00 17.54 12.68
C PHE A 604 33.85 17.81 13.65
N ALA A 605 33.51 19.08 13.87
CA ALA A 605 32.60 19.51 14.94
C ALA A 605 31.67 20.67 14.50
N PRO A 606 30.59 20.96 15.24
CA PRO A 606 29.70 22.08 14.92
C PRO A 606 30.43 23.42 14.74
N GLY A 607 30.25 24.03 13.57
CA GLY A 607 30.92 25.25 13.12
C GLY A 607 32.17 25.05 12.27
N ASP A 608 32.57 23.80 12.01
CA ASP A 608 33.53 23.47 10.96
C ASP A 608 32.83 23.35 9.60
N ASP A 609 33.54 23.69 8.53
CA ASP A 609 33.05 23.69 7.16
C ASP A 609 34.09 23.08 6.22
N LEU A 610 33.65 22.46 5.14
CA LEU A 610 34.52 21.91 4.11
C LEU A 610 33.98 22.24 2.72
N THR A 611 34.76 22.98 1.93
CA THR A 611 34.38 23.33 0.55
C THR A 611 35.14 22.48 -0.47
N VAL A 612 34.42 21.90 -1.42
CA VAL A 612 35.00 21.11 -2.53
C VAL A 612 34.46 21.55 -3.88
N GLU A 613 35.29 21.42 -4.92
CA GLU A 613 34.85 21.61 -6.31
C GLU A 613 34.01 20.40 -6.73
N ALA A 614 32.82 20.64 -7.28
CA ALA A 614 31.93 19.59 -7.76
C ALA A 614 31.28 20.02 -9.08
N ASP A 615 31.37 19.15 -10.09
CA ASP A 615 30.73 19.37 -11.37
C ASP A 615 29.19 19.26 -11.23
N PRO A 616 28.41 19.94 -12.07
CA PRO A 616 26.96 19.77 -12.11
C PRO A 616 26.54 18.30 -12.22
N PHE A 617 25.46 17.95 -11.53
CA PHE A 617 24.88 16.60 -11.45
C PHE A 617 25.71 15.55 -10.71
N ALA A 618 26.84 15.92 -10.11
CA ALA A 618 27.52 15.05 -9.16
C ALA A 618 26.74 14.96 -7.84
N THR A 619 26.67 13.77 -7.25
CA THR A 619 26.26 13.60 -5.85
C THR A 619 27.46 13.85 -4.94
N VAL A 620 27.33 14.78 -4.00
CA VAL A 620 28.31 15.00 -2.92
C VAL A 620 27.72 14.44 -1.63
N GLU A 621 28.46 13.56 -0.97
CA GLU A 621 28.02 12.90 0.26
C GLU A 621 29.15 12.88 1.29
N LEU A 622 28.82 13.17 2.55
CA LEU A 622 29.72 12.96 3.68
C LEU A 622 29.31 11.68 4.39
N VAL A 623 30.21 10.72 4.44
CA VAL A 623 30.00 9.39 5.02
C VAL A 623 30.84 9.26 6.29
N TRP A 624 30.26 8.64 7.32
CA TRP A 624 31.00 8.12 8.46
C TRP A 624 31.30 6.65 8.25
N GLU A 625 32.59 6.30 8.24
CA GLU A 625 33.08 4.94 8.12
C GLU A 625 33.19 4.34 9.53
N GLY A 626 32.20 3.55 9.92
CA GLY A 626 32.17 2.90 11.23
C GLY A 626 33.10 1.69 11.33
N GLY A 627 33.18 1.10 12.54
CA GLY A 627 33.77 -0.23 12.73
C GLY A 627 32.98 -1.31 11.98
N ASP A 628 33.68 -2.34 11.50
CA ASP A 628 33.14 -3.50 10.76
C ASP A 628 32.43 -3.17 9.43
N ASP A 629 33.13 -2.48 8.52
CA ASP A 629 32.74 -2.26 7.12
C ASP A 629 31.33 -1.64 6.93
N THR A 630 30.82 -0.94 7.96
CA THR A 630 29.49 -0.33 7.94
C THR A 630 29.62 1.18 7.74
N GLU A 631 29.02 1.68 6.66
CA GLU A 631 29.05 3.09 6.26
C GLU A 631 27.70 3.77 6.54
N TYR A 632 27.73 5.03 6.96
CA TYR A 632 26.51 5.82 7.17
C TYR A 632 26.66 7.24 6.61
N GLY A 633 25.75 7.64 5.72
CA GLY A 633 25.65 9.01 5.24
C GLY A 633 25.22 9.98 6.35
N LEU A 634 26.01 11.05 6.54
CA LEU A 634 25.73 12.15 7.46
C LEU A 634 25.10 13.37 6.76
N GLY A 635 25.32 13.51 5.46
CA GLY A 635 24.75 14.57 4.64
C GLY A 635 24.97 14.27 3.16
N ARG A 636 24.01 14.62 2.31
CA ARG A 636 24.04 14.36 0.87
C ARG A 636 23.36 15.48 0.10
N VAL A 637 23.99 15.93 -0.99
CA VAL A 637 23.40 16.85 -1.96
C VAL A 637 23.70 16.38 -3.38
N THR A 638 22.75 16.55 -4.30
CA THR A 638 23.02 16.42 -5.74
C THR A 638 23.17 17.83 -6.31
N VAL A 639 24.31 18.09 -6.93
CA VAL A 639 24.65 19.38 -7.51
C VAL A 639 23.78 19.68 -8.73
N GLY A 640 23.41 20.95 -8.95
CA GLY A 640 22.72 21.35 -10.18
C GLY A 640 21.22 21.08 -10.22
N ARG A 641 20.58 20.68 -9.11
CA ARG A 641 19.10 20.53 -9.01
C ARG A 641 18.29 21.80 -9.31
N ARG A 642 18.95 22.97 -9.33
CA ARG A 642 18.35 24.27 -9.64
C ARG A 642 18.78 24.81 -11.01
N ALA A 643 19.50 24.03 -11.81
CA ALA A 643 20.08 24.45 -13.08
C ALA A 643 19.13 24.25 -14.28
N PHE A 644 17.82 24.08 -14.03
CA PHE A 644 16.81 23.91 -15.08
C PHE A 644 15.64 24.85 -14.83
N ASP A 645 15.08 25.37 -15.92
CA ASP A 645 13.80 26.06 -15.99
C ASP A 645 12.96 25.43 -17.12
N ALA A 646 11.65 25.65 -17.12
CA ALA A 646 10.77 25.16 -18.17
C ALA A 646 9.63 26.12 -18.48
N GLU A 647 9.29 26.22 -19.76
CA GLU A 647 8.18 27.04 -20.28
C GLU A 647 7.22 26.16 -21.09
N TYR A 648 5.92 26.31 -20.85
CA TYR A 648 4.86 25.62 -21.60
C TYR A 648 4.22 26.56 -22.63
N ASP A 649 4.25 26.16 -23.91
CA ASP A 649 3.52 26.82 -25.00
C ASP A 649 2.16 26.12 -25.22
N PRO A 650 1.04 26.71 -24.76
CA PRO A 650 -0.30 26.15 -24.92
C PRO A 650 -0.86 26.22 -26.35
N ASP A 651 -0.26 27.03 -27.24
CA ASP A 651 -0.70 27.13 -28.64
C ASP A 651 -0.10 26.01 -29.50
N ALA A 652 1.03 25.44 -29.04
CA ALA A 652 1.78 24.38 -29.69
C ALA A 652 1.68 23.03 -28.95
N ASP A 653 1.17 23.02 -27.70
CA ASP A 653 1.20 21.87 -26.79
C ASP A 653 2.66 21.37 -26.61
N GLU A 654 3.60 22.31 -26.42
CA GLU A 654 5.04 22.07 -26.33
C GLU A 654 5.60 22.54 -24.97
N VAL A 655 6.58 21.83 -24.41
CA VAL A 655 7.39 22.30 -23.26
C VAL A 655 8.84 22.47 -23.66
N GLU A 656 9.39 23.68 -23.48
CA GLU A 656 10.82 23.94 -23.61
C GLU A 656 11.49 23.81 -22.23
N ILE A 657 12.42 22.86 -22.09
CA ILE A 657 13.26 22.71 -20.89
C ILE A 657 14.62 23.35 -21.18
N VAL A 658 15.01 24.33 -20.36
CA VAL A 658 16.22 25.13 -20.56
C VAL A 658 17.20 24.90 -19.41
N TYR A 659 18.45 24.63 -19.74
CA TYR A 659 19.54 24.62 -18.76
C TYR A 659 19.95 26.06 -18.42
N THR A 660 19.88 26.42 -17.14
CA THR A 660 20.12 27.78 -16.60
C THR A 660 21.34 27.85 -15.68
N GLY A 661 22.11 26.77 -15.56
CA GLY A 661 23.33 26.73 -14.75
C GLY A 661 24.48 27.57 -15.33
N GLU A 662 25.22 28.25 -14.45
CA GLU A 662 26.41 29.04 -14.75
C GLU A 662 27.63 28.15 -15.07
N GLN A 663 27.70 26.94 -14.50
CA GLN A 663 28.71 25.93 -14.86
C GLN A 663 28.32 25.14 -16.11
N SER A 664 29.32 24.65 -16.84
CA SER A 664 29.07 23.68 -17.92
C SER A 664 28.81 22.29 -17.33
N ALA A 665 27.81 21.58 -17.85
CA ALA A 665 27.43 20.26 -17.38
C ALA A 665 27.56 19.19 -18.46
N ASP A 666 27.75 17.94 -18.05
CA ASP A 666 27.70 16.77 -18.91
C ASP A 666 26.24 16.26 -18.96
N PRO A 667 25.58 16.22 -20.14
CA PRO A 667 24.21 15.73 -20.25
C PRO A 667 24.09 14.21 -20.36
N SER A 668 25.19 13.46 -20.47
CA SER A 668 25.16 12.02 -20.77
C SER A 668 24.51 11.14 -19.70
N ASN A 669 24.26 11.68 -18.52
CA ASN A 669 23.59 11.01 -17.41
C ASN A 669 22.17 11.58 -17.17
N LEU A 670 21.63 12.34 -18.12
CA LEU A 670 20.31 12.95 -18.02
C LEU A 670 19.32 12.29 -18.97
N THR A 671 18.21 11.84 -18.41
CA THR A 671 17.02 11.35 -19.14
C THR A 671 15.86 12.30 -18.87
N VAL A 672 14.93 12.39 -19.81
CA VAL A 672 13.69 13.16 -19.62
C VAL A 672 12.52 12.20 -19.68
N SER A 673 11.71 12.25 -18.63
CA SER A 673 10.51 11.44 -18.48
C SER A 673 9.29 12.35 -18.52
N GLN A 674 8.35 12.08 -19.42
CA GLN A 674 7.03 12.70 -19.47
C GLN A 674 5.99 11.64 -19.09
N ARG A 675 5.15 11.90 -18.10
CA ARG A 675 4.10 10.98 -17.64
C ARG A 675 2.73 11.66 -17.69
N GLY A 676 1.85 11.18 -18.56
CA GLY A 676 0.51 11.71 -18.82
C GLY A 676 -0.58 10.64 -18.90
N GLY A 677 -1.85 11.01 -18.99
CA GLY A 677 -3.04 10.13 -18.89
C GLY A 677 -3.23 9.08 -20.00
N GLY A 678 -2.22 8.82 -20.83
CA GLY A 678 -2.25 7.79 -21.86
C GLY A 678 -0.93 7.55 -22.63
N SER A 679 0.21 8.05 -22.13
CA SER A 679 1.56 7.70 -22.62
C SER A 679 2.61 8.20 -21.61
N SER A 680 3.56 7.36 -21.20
CA SER A 680 4.89 7.76 -20.82
C SER A 680 5.75 7.91 -22.08
N ILE A 681 6.58 8.94 -22.12
CA ILE A 681 7.68 9.03 -23.07
C ILE A 681 8.93 9.23 -22.23
N ASP A 682 9.72 8.17 -22.12
CA ASP A 682 11.07 8.22 -21.56
C ASP A 682 12.05 8.30 -22.73
N ASP A 683 12.31 9.52 -23.20
CA ASP A 683 13.33 9.74 -24.23
C ASP A 683 14.70 9.78 -23.55
N GLU A 684 15.40 8.66 -23.65
CA GLU A 684 16.80 8.55 -23.24
C GLU A 684 17.67 9.54 -24.06
N ASP A 685 18.58 10.21 -23.37
CA ASP A 685 19.61 11.07 -23.97
C ASP A 685 19.15 12.34 -24.72
N LEU A 686 17.92 12.88 -24.59
CA LEU A 686 17.50 14.09 -25.34
C LEU A 686 18.52 15.23 -25.31
N PHE A 687 19.06 15.54 -24.13
CA PHE A 687 20.10 16.56 -23.99
C PHE A 687 21.43 16.15 -24.63
N ALA A 688 21.84 14.89 -24.48
CA ALA A 688 23.10 14.38 -25.02
C ALA A 688 23.07 14.18 -26.56
N GLN A 689 21.89 14.01 -27.15
CA GLN A 689 21.69 13.96 -28.59
C GLN A 689 21.94 15.32 -29.26
N GLU A 690 21.51 16.42 -28.62
CA GLU A 690 21.67 17.77 -29.14
C GLU A 690 23.01 18.43 -28.72
N TYR A 691 23.49 18.12 -27.52
CA TYR A 691 24.62 18.80 -26.89
C TYR A 691 25.70 17.84 -26.36
N ASP A 692 26.96 18.09 -26.71
CA ASP A 692 28.11 17.41 -26.09
C ASP A 692 28.41 17.93 -24.66
N SER A 693 27.84 19.08 -24.28
CA SER A 693 27.96 19.72 -22.97
C SER A 693 26.88 20.81 -22.85
N LEU A 694 26.18 20.90 -21.71
CA LEU A 694 25.19 21.94 -21.47
C LEU A 694 25.83 23.23 -20.96
N THR A 695 25.35 24.36 -21.47
CA THR A 695 25.70 25.72 -21.07
C THR A 695 24.44 26.58 -20.95
N ASP A 696 24.48 27.65 -20.15
CA ASP A 696 23.36 28.56 -19.95
C ASP A 696 22.62 28.91 -21.26
N GLY A 697 21.33 28.58 -21.29
CA GLY A 697 20.42 28.79 -22.41
C GLY A 697 20.35 27.65 -23.44
N ASP A 698 21.04 26.53 -23.23
CA ASP A 698 20.83 25.30 -24.02
C ASP A 698 19.48 24.67 -23.63
N SER A 699 18.70 24.25 -24.62
CA SER A 699 17.32 23.80 -24.40
C SER A 699 16.92 22.66 -25.32
N ILE A 700 15.94 21.89 -24.85
CA ILE A 700 15.23 20.87 -25.61
C ILE A 700 13.74 21.19 -25.60
N VAL A 701 13.01 20.72 -26.60
CA VAL A 701 11.56 20.93 -26.72
C VAL A 701 10.89 19.57 -26.74
N LEU A 702 9.92 19.37 -25.86
CA LEU A 702 8.99 18.25 -25.85
C LEU A 702 7.73 18.67 -26.59
N GLU A 703 7.30 17.86 -27.56
CA GLU A 703 6.05 18.05 -28.32
C GLU A 703 4.92 17.20 -27.68
N ASP A 704 3.66 17.53 -27.99
CA ASP A 704 2.47 16.78 -27.55
C ASP A 704 2.32 16.65 -26.02
N VAL A 705 2.56 17.75 -25.28
CA VAL A 705 2.46 17.80 -23.81
C VAL A 705 1.06 18.24 -23.38
N GLU A 706 0.37 17.41 -22.58
CA GLU A 706 -0.89 17.79 -21.96
C GLU A 706 -0.69 18.59 -20.66
N ILE A 707 -1.72 19.35 -20.29
CA ILE A 707 -1.71 20.29 -19.15
C ILE A 707 -1.41 19.62 -17.79
N ASP A 708 -1.85 18.38 -17.61
CA ASP A 708 -1.66 17.60 -16.39
C ASP A 708 -0.44 16.66 -16.45
N ASP A 709 0.32 16.68 -17.54
CA ASP A 709 1.52 15.87 -17.69
C ASP A 709 2.59 16.26 -16.68
N ARG A 710 3.30 15.24 -16.20
CA ARG A 710 4.42 15.40 -15.30
C ARG A 710 5.71 15.15 -16.04
N ILE A 711 6.50 16.20 -16.20
CA ILE A 711 7.81 16.16 -16.84
C ILE A 711 8.88 16.13 -15.75
N SER A 712 9.83 15.22 -15.86
CA SER A 712 10.96 15.10 -14.93
C SER A 712 12.27 14.96 -15.69
N VAL A 713 13.28 15.74 -15.31
CA VAL A 713 14.66 15.45 -15.71
C VAL A 713 15.24 14.51 -14.66
N MET A 714 15.58 13.31 -15.11
CA MET A 714 16.11 12.22 -14.31
C MET A 714 17.62 12.19 -14.46
N LEU A 715 18.32 12.11 -13.33
CA LEU A 715 19.74 11.82 -13.25
C LEU A 715 19.92 10.32 -13.08
N VAL A 716 20.58 9.68 -14.05
CA VAL A 716 20.96 8.27 -14.04
C VAL A 716 22.41 8.14 -13.57
N GLN A 717 22.64 7.51 -12.42
CA GLN A 717 23.98 7.25 -11.89
C GLN A 717 24.21 5.74 -11.82
N GLU A 718 25.25 5.28 -12.50
CA GLU A 718 25.68 3.87 -12.48
C GLU A 718 26.93 3.73 -11.62
N GLY A 719 26.83 2.97 -10.53
CA GLY A 719 27.93 2.54 -9.69
C GLY A 719 28.40 1.12 -10.04
N GLU A 720 29.41 0.62 -9.32
CA GLU A 720 29.97 -0.73 -9.58
C GLU A 720 28.94 -1.87 -9.35
N ASN A 721 27.89 -1.64 -8.55
CA ASN A 721 26.86 -2.63 -8.21
C ASN A 721 25.43 -2.03 -8.06
N TYR A 722 25.17 -0.84 -8.61
CA TYR A 722 23.82 -0.25 -8.62
C TYR A 722 23.65 0.72 -9.79
N SER A 723 22.44 0.83 -10.32
CA SER A 723 21.98 1.97 -11.10
C SER A 723 21.00 2.75 -10.22
N SER A 724 21.05 4.08 -10.26
CA SER A 724 20.10 4.92 -9.53
C SER A 724 19.57 6.01 -10.43
N ARG A 725 18.25 6.05 -10.58
CA ARG A 725 17.53 7.09 -11.32
C ARG A 725 16.89 8.04 -10.32
N SER A 726 17.25 9.31 -10.35
CA SER A 726 16.71 10.30 -9.41
C SER A 726 16.28 11.58 -10.12
N SER A 727 15.05 12.03 -9.87
CA SER A 727 14.55 13.27 -10.45
C SER A 727 15.29 14.48 -9.86
N ILE A 728 15.96 15.25 -10.71
CA ILE A 728 16.66 16.49 -10.32
C ILE A 728 15.86 17.75 -10.68
N PHE A 729 14.94 17.66 -11.63
CA PHE A 729 13.99 18.70 -11.99
C PHE A 729 12.61 18.08 -12.27
N ARG A 730 11.56 18.83 -11.93
CA ARG A 730 10.16 18.43 -12.15
C ARG A 730 9.38 19.64 -12.62
N PHE A 731 8.55 19.44 -13.62
CA PHE A 731 7.68 20.44 -14.17
C PHE A 731 6.32 19.82 -14.49
N THR A 732 5.27 20.57 -14.21
CA THR A 732 3.90 20.25 -14.63
C THR A 732 3.35 21.51 -15.27
N PRO A 733 2.79 21.45 -16.49
CA PRO A 733 2.26 22.64 -17.13
C PRO A 733 1.19 23.34 -16.28
N GLU A 734 0.28 22.60 -15.61
CA GLU A 734 -0.67 23.17 -14.64
C GLU A 734 0.03 23.60 -13.33
N PRO A 735 0.03 24.90 -12.98
CA PRO A 735 0.75 25.42 -11.82
C PRO A 735 0.00 25.23 -10.50
N ARG A 736 -0.24 23.98 -10.12
CA ARG A 736 -0.99 23.64 -8.90
C ARG A 736 -0.24 24.12 -7.67
N TRP A 737 -0.91 24.90 -6.83
CA TRP A 737 -0.36 25.46 -5.59
C TRP A 737 0.81 26.41 -5.78
N ALA A 738 0.92 27.04 -6.96
CA ALA A 738 2.01 27.98 -7.26
C ALA A 738 2.05 29.20 -6.33
N PHE A 739 0.95 29.51 -5.65
CA PHE A 739 0.86 30.59 -4.68
C PHE A 739 0.57 30.07 -3.27
N SER A 740 1.28 30.60 -2.28
CA SER A 740 0.84 30.63 -0.89
C SER A 740 0.27 32.02 -0.58
N VAL A 741 -0.62 32.09 0.42
CA VAL A 741 -1.08 33.36 0.98
C VAL A 741 -0.61 33.41 2.42
N GLU A 742 0.14 34.45 2.75
CA GLU A 742 0.70 34.68 4.08
C GLU A 742 0.05 35.93 4.67
N ASP A 743 -0.31 35.87 5.95
CA ASP A 743 -0.69 37.04 6.71
C ASP A 743 0.56 37.63 7.38
N ARG A 744 0.92 38.85 6.99
CA ARG A 744 2.02 39.57 7.65
C ARG A 744 1.42 40.59 8.61
N GLY A 745 1.23 40.12 9.84
CA GLY A 745 1.02 40.97 10.99
C GLY A 745 2.32 41.69 11.39
N SER A 746 2.20 42.95 11.82
CA SER A 746 3.29 43.74 12.37
C SER A 746 3.94 43.10 13.63
N GLU A 747 4.88 42.15 13.50
CA GLU A 747 5.63 41.62 14.66
C GLU A 747 6.60 42.65 15.26
N ASP A 748 7.03 43.62 14.47
CA ASP A 748 7.83 44.76 14.93
C ASP A 748 7.12 46.06 14.54
N GLY A 749 6.73 46.87 15.54
CA GLY A 749 5.91 48.09 15.38
C GLY A 749 6.56 49.25 14.60
N ASP A 750 7.07 48.99 13.41
CA ASP A 750 7.51 49.92 12.37
C ASP A 750 6.48 50.01 11.21
N GLY A 751 5.23 49.59 11.39
CA GLY A 751 4.00 50.19 10.84
C GLY A 751 3.97 50.70 9.39
N ASP A 752 4.39 49.91 8.40
CA ASP A 752 4.15 50.24 6.99
C ASP A 752 3.54 49.08 6.14
N GLU A 753 3.38 47.85 6.64
CA GLU A 753 2.84 46.72 5.84
C GLU A 753 1.94 45.81 6.72
N ASP A 754 0.66 46.18 6.89
CA ASP A 754 -0.38 45.30 7.45
C ASP A 754 -1.18 44.72 6.26
N GLY A 755 -1.30 43.40 6.13
CA GLY A 755 -2.17 42.74 5.14
C GLY A 755 -1.66 41.42 4.56
N LEU A 756 -2.51 40.78 3.74
CA LEU A 756 -2.20 39.52 3.07
C LEU A 756 -1.23 39.72 1.90
N VAL A 757 -0.29 38.80 1.79
CA VAL A 757 0.70 38.73 0.70
C VAL A 757 0.57 37.38 0.01
N ALA A 758 0.39 37.38 -1.31
CA ALA A 758 0.55 36.17 -2.10
C ALA A 758 2.02 36.01 -2.49
N VAL A 759 2.60 34.84 -2.20
CA VAL A 759 3.99 34.51 -2.54
C VAL A 759 4.00 33.40 -3.57
N TYR A 760 4.73 33.60 -4.67
CA TYR A 760 4.90 32.59 -5.71
C TYR A 760 6.02 31.60 -5.32
N HIS A 761 5.76 30.29 -5.37
CA HIS A 761 6.68 29.25 -4.86
C HIS A 761 7.18 28.25 -5.90
N GLU A 762 6.67 28.30 -7.13
CA GLU A 762 7.20 27.41 -8.15
C GLU A 762 8.65 27.75 -8.47
N ARG A 763 9.40 26.69 -8.78
CA ARG A 763 10.80 26.79 -9.19
C ARG A 763 10.95 27.35 -10.60
N THR A 764 9.96 27.15 -11.45
CA THR A 764 9.94 27.62 -12.83
C THR A 764 9.44 29.04 -12.94
N THR A 765 9.97 29.75 -13.91
CA THR A 765 9.59 31.13 -14.20
C THR A 765 8.30 31.15 -15.03
N ARG A 766 7.36 32.05 -14.73
CA ARG A 766 6.11 32.20 -15.53
C ARG A 766 5.72 33.65 -15.78
N ASP A 767 5.07 33.93 -16.91
CA ASP A 767 4.53 35.27 -17.17
C ASP A 767 3.44 35.64 -16.15
N ALA A 768 3.57 36.82 -15.54
CA ALA A 768 2.61 37.28 -14.54
C ALA A 768 1.21 37.55 -15.13
N ASP A 769 1.15 37.87 -16.42
CA ASP A 769 -0.10 38.05 -17.19
C ASP A 769 -0.90 36.74 -17.34
N ASN A 770 -0.28 35.57 -17.09
CA ASN A 770 -0.96 34.28 -17.15
C ASN A 770 -1.81 33.99 -15.90
N PHE A 771 -1.78 34.87 -14.90
CA PHE A 771 -2.50 34.68 -13.65
C PHE A 771 -3.48 35.81 -13.37
N GLU A 772 -4.61 35.47 -12.77
CA GLU A 772 -5.59 36.44 -12.28
C GLU A 772 -6.04 36.06 -10.87
N ILE A 773 -6.02 37.04 -9.97
CA ILE A 773 -6.49 36.90 -8.60
C ILE A 773 -7.91 37.46 -8.51
N LEU A 774 -8.83 36.65 -7.99
CA LEU A 774 -10.20 37.03 -7.70
C LEU A 774 -10.40 37.11 -6.18
N VAL A 775 -11.19 38.10 -5.76
CA VAL A 775 -11.68 38.30 -4.39
C VAL A 775 -13.20 38.15 -4.45
N ASP A 776 -13.74 37.14 -3.78
CA ASP A 776 -15.17 36.77 -3.81
C ASP A 776 -15.74 36.67 -5.25
N GLY A 777 -14.92 36.14 -6.17
CA GLY A 777 -15.27 35.99 -7.58
C GLY A 777 -15.19 37.26 -8.44
N GLU A 778 -14.77 38.41 -7.89
CA GLU A 778 -14.49 39.64 -8.64
C GLU A 778 -12.96 39.87 -8.75
N PRO A 779 -12.42 40.39 -9.87
CA PRO A 779 -10.97 40.65 -9.97
C PRO A 779 -10.45 41.56 -8.86
N ALA A 780 -9.35 41.15 -8.22
CA ALA A 780 -8.66 41.92 -7.18
C ALA A 780 -8.17 43.28 -7.68
N ASP A 781 -8.01 44.25 -6.77
CA ASP A 781 -7.49 45.59 -7.08
C ASP A 781 -6.01 45.59 -7.52
N VAL A 782 -5.26 44.55 -7.16
CA VAL A 782 -3.86 44.32 -7.54
C VAL A 782 -3.77 42.95 -8.19
N GLN A 783 -3.23 42.90 -9.40
CA GLN A 783 -2.96 41.66 -10.13
C GLN A 783 -1.44 41.38 -10.17
N PRO A 784 -1.01 40.12 -10.36
CA PRO A 784 0.41 39.79 -10.52
C PRO A 784 1.10 40.65 -11.59
N SER A 785 0.43 40.83 -12.74
CA SER A 785 0.89 41.65 -13.87
C SER A 785 1.05 43.15 -13.57
N ASP A 786 0.46 43.65 -12.48
CA ASP A 786 0.64 45.06 -12.09
C ASP A 786 1.99 45.30 -11.40
N ARG A 787 2.60 44.25 -10.85
CA ARG A 787 3.87 44.31 -10.09
C ARG A 787 5.03 43.72 -10.85
N HIS A 788 4.80 42.58 -11.47
CA HIS A 788 5.83 41.78 -12.14
C HIS A 788 5.44 41.60 -13.61
N ASP A 789 6.42 41.64 -14.50
CA ASP A 789 6.22 41.17 -15.88
C ASP A 789 6.29 39.62 -15.90
N THR A 790 7.14 39.05 -15.04
CA THR A 790 7.46 37.62 -14.93
C THR A 790 7.59 37.27 -13.45
N LEU A 791 7.00 36.15 -13.03
CA LEU A 791 7.05 35.62 -11.67
C LEU A 791 8.19 34.61 -11.53
N THR A 792 8.97 34.80 -10.48
CA THR A 792 10.06 33.93 -10.02
C THR A 792 9.80 33.52 -8.56
N ALA A 793 10.40 32.41 -8.13
CA ALA A 793 10.24 31.93 -6.76
C ALA A 793 10.47 33.05 -5.73
N GLU A 794 9.62 33.10 -4.70
CA GLU A 794 9.58 34.12 -3.65
C GLU A 794 9.09 35.51 -4.09
N ASP A 795 8.62 35.69 -5.33
CA ASP A 795 8.00 36.95 -5.74
C ASP A 795 6.68 37.19 -4.99
N GLU A 796 6.56 38.41 -4.46
CA GLU A 796 5.48 38.80 -3.57
C GLU A 796 4.48 39.75 -4.25
N ILE A 797 3.19 39.50 -4.01
CA ILE A 797 2.08 40.36 -4.42
C ILE A 797 1.29 40.76 -3.17
N GLU A 798 1.44 42.02 -2.77
CA GLU A 798 0.66 42.60 -1.67
C GLU A 798 -0.81 42.73 -2.08
N LEU A 799 -1.68 41.92 -1.47
CA LEU A 799 -3.12 41.90 -1.75
C LEU A 799 -3.87 42.91 -0.86
N GLY A 800 -3.36 43.16 0.34
CA GLY A 800 -3.93 44.10 1.32
C GLY A 800 -4.76 43.41 2.40
N GLU A 801 -5.55 44.19 3.13
CA GLU A 801 -6.39 43.71 4.23
C GLU A 801 -7.76 43.26 3.71
N PHE A 802 -8.21 42.07 4.13
CA PHE A 802 -9.52 41.50 3.79
C PHE A 802 -10.27 41.11 5.06
N ASP A 803 -11.61 41.15 5.00
CA ASP A 803 -12.45 40.69 6.10
C ASP A 803 -12.38 39.15 6.18
N ALA A 804 -12.46 38.58 7.39
CA ALA A 804 -12.54 37.14 7.60
C ALA A 804 -13.71 36.51 6.81
N GLY A 805 -13.45 35.37 6.17
CA GLY A 805 -14.37 34.67 5.28
C GLY A 805 -14.38 35.17 3.84
N THR A 806 -13.52 36.12 3.47
CA THR A 806 -13.27 36.50 2.07
C THR A 806 -12.58 35.35 1.35
N GLU A 807 -13.05 35.01 0.15
CA GLU A 807 -12.45 33.98 -0.70
C GLU A 807 -11.48 34.60 -1.71
N LEU A 808 -10.24 34.12 -1.73
CA LEU A 808 -9.21 34.48 -2.69
C LEU A 808 -8.99 33.30 -3.65
N SER A 809 -9.39 33.43 -4.91
CA SER A 809 -9.14 32.44 -5.96
C SER A 809 -8.06 32.92 -6.92
N PHE A 810 -7.03 32.11 -7.09
CA PHE A 810 -5.95 32.33 -8.06
C PHE A 810 -6.25 31.49 -9.28
N ARG A 811 -6.42 32.15 -10.43
CA ARG A 811 -6.70 31.50 -11.70
C ARG A 811 -5.50 31.57 -12.61
N TRP A 812 -5.19 30.45 -13.22
CA TRP A 812 -4.31 30.38 -14.37
C TRP A 812 -5.15 30.57 -15.64
N LEU A 813 -4.80 31.55 -16.46
CA LEU A 813 -5.55 32.01 -17.64
C LEU A 813 -5.14 31.29 -18.93
N VAL A 814 -4.28 30.29 -18.82
CA VAL A 814 -3.75 29.50 -19.93
C VAL A 814 -4.07 28.03 -19.63
N PRO A 815 -4.54 27.21 -20.60
CA PRO A 815 -4.98 27.56 -21.96
C PRO A 815 -6.28 28.39 -21.97
N ASP A 816 -6.95 28.57 -23.11
CA ASP A 816 -8.13 29.44 -23.32
C ASP A 816 -9.27 29.30 -22.26
N GLU A 817 -9.33 28.19 -21.52
CA GLU A 817 -10.22 27.97 -20.39
C GLU A 817 -9.49 28.18 -19.05
N PRO A 818 -9.77 29.29 -18.32
CA PRO A 818 -9.11 29.56 -17.05
C PRO A 818 -9.38 28.48 -16.00
N ARG A 819 -8.33 28.03 -15.32
CA ARG A 819 -8.40 27.05 -14.24
C ARG A 819 -8.07 27.67 -12.90
N GLU A 820 -8.76 27.27 -11.84
CA GLU A 820 -8.39 27.66 -10.48
C GLU A 820 -7.20 26.80 -10.03
N VAL A 821 -6.10 27.46 -9.65
CA VAL A 821 -4.87 26.77 -9.22
C VAL A 821 -4.63 26.87 -7.72
N ARG A 822 -5.30 27.82 -7.05
CA ARG A 822 -5.33 27.95 -5.60
C ARG A 822 -6.62 28.65 -5.17
N ASN A 823 -7.19 28.18 -4.07
CA ASN A 823 -8.21 28.89 -3.30
C ASN A 823 -7.68 29.10 -1.88
N HIS A 824 -7.92 30.27 -1.31
CA HIS A 824 -7.61 30.60 0.07
C HIS A 824 -8.75 31.39 0.69
N VAL A 825 -9.26 30.93 1.83
CA VAL A 825 -10.24 31.67 2.62
C VAL A 825 -9.50 32.40 3.74
N VAL A 826 -9.71 33.71 3.83
CA VAL A 826 -9.13 34.53 4.89
C VAL A 826 -9.73 34.12 6.22
N VAL A 827 -8.91 33.57 7.11
CA VAL A 827 -9.35 33.14 8.44
C VAL A 827 -9.35 34.30 9.43
N PRO A 828 -10.27 34.33 10.41
CA PRO A 828 -10.23 35.30 11.50
C PRO A 828 -8.99 35.10 12.41
N ASP A 829 -8.39 36.19 12.88
CA ASP A 829 -7.32 36.15 13.89
C ASP A 829 -7.96 35.98 15.28
N ALA A 830 -8.11 34.75 15.75
CA ALA A 830 -8.73 34.44 17.03
C ALA A 830 -7.91 33.43 17.84
N GLU A 831 -7.71 33.75 19.12
CA GLU A 831 -7.05 32.89 20.09
C GLU A 831 -8.11 32.07 20.84
N PHE A 832 -7.87 30.77 21.01
CA PHE A 832 -8.74 29.88 21.79
C PHE A 832 -7.95 29.21 22.90
N GLU A 833 -8.56 29.13 24.08
CA GLU A 833 -8.08 28.33 25.21
C GLU A 833 -8.91 27.04 25.29
N VAL A 834 -8.24 25.91 25.43
CA VAL A 834 -8.86 24.58 25.56
C VAL A 834 -8.50 24.01 26.94
N ASP A 835 -9.51 23.62 27.70
CA ASP A 835 -9.37 22.98 29.01
C ASP A 835 -10.12 21.65 28.99
N TYR A 836 -9.44 20.55 29.34
CA TYR A 836 -10.06 19.23 29.49
C TYR A 836 -10.21 18.91 30.98
N ASP A 837 -11.45 18.72 31.43
CA ASP A 837 -11.76 18.28 32.79
C ASP A 837 -11.98 16.77 32.81
N ALA A 838 -10.94 16.02 33.18
CA ALA A 838 -10.97 14.56 33.27
C ALA A 838 -11.86 14.01 34.42
N ASP A 839 -12.30 14.84 35.38
CA ASP A 839 -13.23 14.38 36.42
C ASP A 839 -14.68 14.35 35.91
N ASP A 840 -15.01 15.22 34.94
CA ASP A 840 -16.35 15.37 34.35
C ASP A 840 -16.41 14.98 32.85
N ASP A 841 -15.29 14.55 32.25
CA ASP A 841 -15.14 14.18 30.83
C ASP A 841 -15.64 15.26 29.85
N GLU A 842 -15.38 16.53 30.17
CA GLU A 842 -15.81 17.69 29.41
C GLU A 842 -14.61 18.48 28.86
N ILE A 843 -14.60 18.77 27.56
CA ILE A 843 -13.67 19.71 26.95
C ILE A 843 -14.35 21.06 26.81
N THR A 844 -13.81 22.09 27.45
CA THR A 844 -14.26 23.47 27.29
C THR A 844 -13.33 24.24 26.36
N VAL A 845 -13.89 24.80 25.30
CA VAL A 845 -13.20 25.70 24.38
C VAL A 845 -13.71 27.13 24.62
N GLU A 846 -12.82 28.04 25.01
CA GLU A 846 -13.12 29.46 25.24
C GLU A 846 -12.42 30.33 24.18
N HIS A 847 -13.14 31.30 23.62
CA HIS A 847 -12.53 32.35 22.80
C HIS A 847 -11.75 33.30 23.72
N ALA A 848 -10.42 33.25 23.64
CA ALA A 848 -9.50 33.91 24.55
C ALA A 848 -9.07 35.32 24.09
N GLY A 849 -9.34 35.68 22.83
CA GLY A 849 -8.96 36.97 22.27
C GLY A 849 -9.03 37.00 20.74
N GLY A 850 -8.89 38.20 20.16
CA GLY A 850 -8.91 38.39 18.71
C GLY A 850 -10.28 38.77 18.13
N ASP A 851 -10.49 38.43 16.87
CA ASP A 851 -11.68 38.75 16.07
C ASP A 851 -12.92 37.97 16.50
N GLY A 852 -14.09 38.61 16.38
CA GLY A 852 -15.37 37.96 16.64
C GLY A 852 -15.85 37.16 15.44
N ILE A 853 -16.25 35.91 15.66
CA ILE A 853 -16.57 34.95 14.60
C ILE A 853 -18.05 34.55 14.72
N ASP A 854 -18.78 34.39 13.61
CA ASP A 854 -20.15 33.88 13.69
C ASP A 854 -20.13 32.41 14.17
N ALA A 855 -20.97 32.07 15.15
CA ALA A 855 -21.03 30.73 15.72
C ALA A 855 -21.41 29.68 14.67
N ALA A 856 -22.20 30.05 13.65
CA ALA A 856 -22.53 29.15 12.55
C ALA A 856 -21.36 28.85 11.62
N ASP A 857 -20.28 29.62 11.71
CA ASP A 857 -19.06 29.42 10.95
C ASP A 857 -17.97 28.70 11.78
N LEU A 858 -18.20 28.41 13.08
CA LEU A 858 -17.24 27.75 13.98
C LEU A 858 -17.64 26.32 14.31
N ALA A 859 -16.68 25.41 14.30
CA ALA A 859 -16.85 24.04 14.79
C ALA A 859 -15.62 23.54 15.56
N VAL A 860 -15.79 22.50 16.37
CA VAL A 860 -14.75 21.91 17.24
C VAL A 860 -14.63 20.42 16.92
N ILE A 861 -13.42 19.94 16.65
CA ILE A 861 -13.11 18.52 16.45
C ILE A 861 -12.18 18.05 17.57
N VAL A 862 -12.42 16.87 18.13
CA VAL A 862 -11.61 16.29 19.21
C VAL A 862 -10.96 15.01 18.68
N GLU A 863 -9.64 14.98 18.56
CA GLU A 863 -8.92 13.83 18.03
C GLU A 863 -8.44 12.89 19.15
N PRO A 864 -8.48 11.55 18.96
CA PRO A 864 -8.99 10.82 17.79
C PRO A 864 -10.47 10.43 17.91
N LEU A 865 -11.23 11.11 18.78
CA LEU A 865 -12.56 10.69 19.26
C LEU A 865 -13.72 11.17 18.38
N SER A 866 -13.50 12.22 17.59
CA SER A 866 -14.49 12.83 16.69
C SER A 866 -14.04 12.70 15.24
N PRO A 867 -14.68 11.83 14.43
CA PRO A 867 -14.45 11.82 12.98
C PRO A 867 -15.11 13.01 12.27
N GLU A 868 -16.07 13.69 12.92
CA GLU A 868 -16.81 14.84 12.39
C GLU A 868 -16.75 16.02 13.38
N PRO A 869 -16.69 17.27 12.90
CA PRO A 869 -16.63 18.44 13.75
C PRO A 869 -18.01 18.77 14.38
N THR A 870 -18.00 19.20 15.63
CA THR A 870 -19.17 19.64 16.41
C THR A 870 -19.36 21.14 16.27
N ASP A 871 -20.54 21.60 15.82
CA ASP A 871 -20.85 23.02 15.71
C ASP A 871 -20.74 23.76 17.06
N TRP A 872 -20.35 25.03 17.03
CA TRP A 872 -20.31 25.87 18.22
C TRP A 872 -21.71 26.10 18.82
N ASP A 873 -21.93 25.75 20.10
CA ASP A 873 -23.24 25.95 20.75
C ASP A 873 -23.56 27.44 20.94
N GLY A 874 -24.43 27.98 20.09
CA GLY A 874 -24.93 29.35 20.20
C GLY A 874 -25.48 29.95 18.91
N ASP A 875 -26.22 31.05 19.03
CA ASP A 875 -26.64 31.87 17.88
C ASP A 875 -25.98 33.25 17.97
N GLY A 876 -25.17 33.64 16.97
CA GLY A 876 -24.59 34.98 16.84
C GLY A 876 -23.06 35.00 16.82
N THR A 877 -22.45 36.15 17.13
CA THR A 877 -20.99 36.30 17.10
C THR A 877 -20.35 35.83 18.41
N VAL A 878 -19.49 34.82 18.34
CA VAL A 878 -18.55 34.37 19.38
C VAL A 878 -17.47 35.42 19.55
N SER A 879 -17.23 35.88 20.78
CA SER A 879 -16.24 36.89 21.13
C SER A 879 -15.49 36.51 22.40
N GLU A 880 -14.45 37.27 22.76
CA GLU A 880 -13.64 37.04 23.97
C GLU A 880 -14.51 36.74 25.21
N GLY A 881 -14.30 35.55 25.79
CA GLY A 881 -14.98 35.02 26.97
C GLY A 881 -16.28 34.24 26.68
N ASP A 882 -16.66 34.06 25.42
CA ASP A 882 -17.67 33.08 25.01
C ASP A 882 -17.01 31.70 24.91
N SER A 883 -17.70 30.67 25.39
CA SER A 883 -17.19 29.29 25.40
C SER A 883 -18.26 28.29 24.98
N THR A 884 -17.79 27.16 24.49
CA THR A 884 -18.59 25.96 24.22
C THR A 884 -17.97 24.77 24.94
N THR A 885 -18.78 23.78 25.26
CA THR A 885 -18.35 22.57 25.96
C THR A 885 -18.76 21.37 25.13
N VAL A 886 -17.83 20.44 24.98
CA VAL A 886 -18.00 19.19 24.26
C VAL A 886 -17.81 18.06 25.26
N ASP A 887 -18.88 17.32 25.53
CA ASP A 887 -18.83 16.12 26.36
C ASP A 887 -18.06 15.02 25.60
N VAL A 888 -16.93 14.56 26.14
CA VAL A 888 -16.08 13.54 25.55
C VAL A 888 -16.78 12.18 25.52
N ASP A 889 -17.63 11.91 26.51
CA ASP A 889 -18.51 10.73 26.56
C ASP A 889 -19.45 10.61 25.34
N ASP A 890 -19.82 11.75 24.74
CA ASP A 890 -20.68 11.82 23.56
C ASP A 890 -19.90 11.62 22.25
N LEU A 891 -18.56 11.64 22.29
CA LEU A 891 -17.67 11.51 21.14
C LEU A 891 -17.05 10.10 21.10
N ASP A 892 -17.50 9.30 20.12
CA ASP A 892 -17.12 7.90 19.83
C ASP A 892 -16.45 7.10 20.98
N SER A 893 -17.27 6.57 21.88
CA SER A 893 -16.92 5.66 23.00
C SER A 893 -16.31 4.30 22.61
N ARG A 894 -15.80 4.14 21.38
CA ARG A 894 -15.21 2.90 20.84
C ARG A 894 -13.72 2.71 21.16
N ARG A 895 -13.08 3.67 21.82
CA ARG A 895 -11.65 3.61 22.18
C ARG A 895 -11.49 4.09 23.62
N ASP A 896 -10.92 3.28 24.50
CA ASP A 896 -10.34 3.73 25.79
C ASP A 896 -9.09 4.59 25.51
N ARG A 897 -9.25 5.67 24.75
CA ARG A 897 -8.18 6.61 24.42
C ARG A 897 -8.63 7.98 24.87
N ASP A 898 -7.84 8.58 25.75
CA ASP A 898 -8.05 9.96 26.15
C ASP A 898 -7.95 10.89 24.92
N PRO A 899 -8.69 12.01 24.90
CA PRO A 899 -8.60 12.99 23.83
C PRO A 899 -7.16 13.51 23.76
N ALA A 900 -6.52 13.34 22.59
CA ALA A 900 -5.13 13.70 22.40
C ALA A 900 -4.97 15.15 21.92
N ALA A 901 -5.95 15.67 21.20
CA ALA A 901 -5.94 17.05 20.71
C ALA A 901 -7.34 17.57 20.39
N VAL A 902 -7.47 18.89 20.31
CA VAL A 902 -8.69 19.60 19.91
C VAL A 902 -8.34 20.56 18.77
N GLY A 903 -9.05 20.43 17.66
CA GLY A 903 -9.02 21.39 16.55
C GLY A 903 -10.24 22.31 16.59
N ILE A 904 -10.05 23.60 16.32
CA ILE A 904 -11.15 24.56 16.07
C ILE A 904 -11.15 24.90 14.59
N LEU A 905 -12.30 24.81 13.94
CA LEU A 905 -12.51 25.04 12.51
C LEU A 905 -13.34 26.30 12.24
N PHE A 906 -13.04 27.00 11.15
CA PHE A 906 -13.85 28.07 10.55
C PHE A 906 -14.27 27.67 9.13
N ARG A 907 -15.57 27.46 8.88
CA ARG A 907 -16.10 27.02 7.56
C ARG A 907 -15.24 25.93 6.90
N ASP A 908 -14.91 24.88 7.65
CA ASP A 908 -14.08 23.73 7.26
C ASP A 908 -12.54 23.96 7.27
N HIS A 909 -12.03 25.14 7.64
CA HIS A 909 -10.59 25.42 7.76
C HIS A 909 -10.10 25.45 9.22
N HIS A 910 -8.99 24.79 9.53
CA HIS A 910 -8.41 24.83 10.89
C HIS A 910 -7.92 26.23 11.27
N LEU A 911 -8.44 26.76 12.39
CA LEU A 911 -7.92 27.96 13.04
C LEU A 911 -6.78 27.63 14.00
N THR A 912 -6.96 26.58 14.81
CA THR A 912 -5.95 26.15 15.78
C THR A 912 -6.08 24.67 16.08
N HIS A 913 -4.98 24.09 16.57
CA HIS A 913 -4.87 22.71 17.00
C HIS A 913 -4.11 22.68 18.32
N VAL A 914 -4.76 22.20 19.38
CA VAL A 914 -4.22 22.18 20.73
C VAL A 914 -4.10 20.73 21.18
N ARG A 915 -2.87 20.29 21.48
CA ARG A 915 -2.66 19.02 22.15
C ARG A 915 -3.07 19.11 23.61
N ILE A 916 -3.78 18.09 24.07
CA ILE A 916 -4.10 17.93 25.49
C ILE A 916 -2.90 17.20 26.10
N ASP A 917 -2.12 17.91 26.92
CA ASP A 917 -1.02 17.31 27.68
C ASP A 917 -1.59 16.58 28.91
N ASP A 918 -1.23 15.30 29.07
CA ASP A 918 -1.54 14.41 30.22
C ASP A 918 -1.10 14.96 31.60
#